data_AF-A0A537MCT0-F1
#
_entry.id   AF-A0A537MCT0-F1
#
_cell.length_a   1.000
_cell.length_b   1.000
_cell.length_c   1.000
_cell.angle_alpha   90.00
_cell.angle_beta   90.00
_cell.angle_gamma   90.00
#
_symmetry.space_group_name_H-M   'P 1'
#
loop_
_entity.id
_entity.type
_entity.pdbx_description
1 polymer ?
#
loop_
_entity_poly.entity_id
_entity_poly.type
_entity_poly.pdbx_seq_one_letter_code
_entity_poly.pdbx_strand_id
1 'polypeptide(L)'
;SSTVAGHRRAFGADTVPGCYEDLDEADLLVLVGSNAAWCHPVLYQRMLANKQKRGARMIVIDPRRTDTATDADLFLGVRPGTDSALFCGLLVHLADNGALDATYIEAHTSGFDEALTRARSMAGSAAATALATGLAEADVAAFFAMFRDTARVVTLYSQGVNQSAQGTDKVNAILNCHLATARIGKMGASPFSLTGQPNAMGGREVGGLANQLAAHMGFTPPEIDRVRRFWKAPRIATHEGLKAVQMFEAIGRGEIKALWVMGTNPAVSLPNADAAREALKKLELFVVSENVQSNDTVEAGPHVLLPALAWGEKSGTVTNSERRISRQRAFLAAPGEARPDWWILGEVAKRLGFGHAFNFNSAAEIFREHAALSAFENNGGRDFDIGAFQSISDDAFDALDPALWPIRPGDSEPQQRFFADGGFYGSDRKAHFAAPDIPALRIETHAGRPLRLNTGRIRDQWHTMTRSGMSPRLGSHLAEPFVEIHPDDATKFGITDDSFARLVTDYGECILKVAVNARQQRGMLFAPIHWSQATASNARVGALISPHTDPFSGQPESKATPASIAPYEYVFRGFVLSRVQLALPGHLWWARAAVSGGYAYLFADNADLLRWPSWLQSFAGEDLAEYRDFGGGVYRAASFAQGRIETCLFVGPAHDAGDWEVVKNLFAADQLRDDERRMLLSGKAADGLAGAGPIVCACFGVGRTTICNAVAAGANTAAEIGARLKAGTNCGSCLPELKRLIAQADVSSVPQQLAAAH
;
A
#
# COMPACT_ATOMS: atom_id res chain seq x y z
N SER A 1 -3.15 11.43 -9.02
CA SER A 1 -3.07 9.96 -9.23
C SER A 1 -3.27 9.66 -10.70
N SER A 2 -2.58 8.66 -11.26
CA SER A 2 -2.68 8.29 -12.68
C SER A 2 -4.06 7.79 -13.08
N THR A 3 -4.76 7.07 -12.19
CA THR A 3 -6.17 6.71 -12.40
C THR A 3 -7.04 7.93 -12.67
N VAL A 4 -6.91 8.98 -11.86
CA VAL A 4 -7.71 10.22 -12.00
C VAL A 4 -7.44 10.88 -13.34
N ALA A 5 -6.16 11.01 -13.72
CA ALA A 5 -5.79 11.58 -15.00
C ALA A 5 -6.31 10.73 -16.18
N GLY A 6 -6.25 9.40 -16.06
CA GLY A 6 -6.75 8.48 -17.08
C GLY A 6 -8.27 8.54 -17.23
N HIS A 7 -9.01 8.56 -16.12
CA HIS A 7 -10.45 8.79 -16.11
C HIS A 7 -10.82 10.14 -16.71
N ARG A 8 -10.15 11.24 -16.34
CA ARG A 8 -10.44 12.55 -16.93
C ARG A 8 -10.17 12.58 -18.44
N ARG A 9 -9.09 11.94 -18.91
CA ARG A 9 -8.79 11.79 -20.35
C ARG A 9 -9.84 10.98 -21.09
N ALA A 10 -10.37 9.92 -20.48
CA ALA A 10 -11.29 8.99 -21.14
C ALA A 10 -12.78 9.37 -20.96
N PHE A 11 -13.17 9.81 -19.77
CA PHE A 11 -14.57 10.01 -19.36
C PHE A 11 -14.93 11.49 -19.16
N GLY A 12 -13.93 12.39 -19.18
CA GLY A 12 -14.11 13.81 -18.86
C GLY A 12 -14.22 14.13 -17.36
N ALA A 13 -14.35 13.13 -16.50
CA ALA A 13 -14.44 13.27 -15.04
C ALA A 13 -13.70 12.14 -14.32
N ASP A 14 -13.49 12.29 -13.00
CA ASP A 14 -12.93 11.24 -12.14
C ASP A 14 -14.01 10.25 -11.67
N THR A 15 -14.64 9.59 -12.65
CA THR A 15 -15.73 8.66 -12.38
C THR A 15 -15.21 7.24 -12.30
N VAL A 16 -15.44 6.57 -11.17
CA VAL A 16 -15.35 5.10 -11.09
C VAL A 16 -16.65 4.55 -11.70
N PRO A 17 -16.64 3.67 -12.71
CA PRO A 17 -17.88 3.27 -13.38
C PRO A 17 -18.66 2.14 -12.72
N GLY A 18 -17.97 1.19 -12.09
CA GLY A 18 -18.56 0.02 -11.44
C GLY A 18 -18.83 0.18 -9.94
N CYS A 19 -19.33 -0.88 -9.32
CA CYS A 19 -19.52 -1.03 -7.88
C CYS A 19 -18.96 -2.38 -7.39
N TYR A 20 -18.92 -2.63 -6.08
CA TYR A 20 -18.38 -3.89 -5.57
C TYR A 20 -19.22 -5.13 -5.90
N GLU A 21 -20.52 -4.99 -6.20
CA GLU A 21 -21.31 -6.13 -6.71
C GLU A 21 -20.75 -6.67 -8.03
N ASP A 22 -20.05 -5.85 -8.83
CA ASP A 22 -19.43 -6.32 -10.06
C ASP A 22 -18.36 -7.39 -9.82
N LEU A 23 -17.73 -7.40 -8.63
CA LEU A 23 -16.76 -8.43 -8.26
C LEU A 23 -17.42 -9.78 -7.99
N ASP A 24 -18.66 -9.76 -7.50
CA ASP A 24 -19.45 -10.95 -7.21
C ASP A 24 -20.10 -11.51 -8.48
N GLU A 25 -20.32 -10.64 -9.47
CA GLU A 25 -21.04 -10.93 -10.72
C GLU A 25 -20.14 -11.21 -11.93
N ALA A 26 -18.84 -10.94 -11.84
CA ALA A 26 -17.90 -11.16 -12.95
C ALA A 26 -17.73 -12.66 -13.27
N ASP A 27 -17.51 -12.98 -14.55
CA ASP A 27 -17.11 -14.33 -14.99
C ASP A 27 -15.59 -14.39 -15.24
N LEU A 28 -14.95 -13.23 -15.44
CA LEU A 28 -13.51 -13.05 -15.52
C LEU A 28 -13.05 -11.84 -14.70
N LEU A 29 -12.12 -12.07 -13.78
CA LEU A 29 -11.45 -11.07 -12.96
C LEU A 29 -10.00 -10.92 -13.44
N VAL A 30 -9.60 -9.73 -13.88
CA VAL A 30 -8.23 -9.44 -14.37
C VAL A 30 -7.55 -8.48 -13.40
N LEU A 31 -6.60 -8.96 -12.59
CA LEU A 31 -5.88 -8.16 -11.61
C LEU A 31 -4.54 -7.68 -12.20
N VAL A 32 -4.34 -6.36 -12.29
CA VAL A 32 -3.16 -5.72 -12.93
C VAL A 32 -2.38 -4.91 -11.91
N GLY A 33 -1.14 -5.33 -11.63
CA GLY A 33 -0.26 -4.66 -10.68
C GLY A 33 -0.88 -4.51 -9.29
N SER A 34 -1.52 -5.58 -8.80
CA SER A 34 -2.31 -5.60 -7.58
C SER A 34 -2.09 -6.87 -6.78
N ASN A 35 -1.65 -6.73 -5.53
CA ASN A 35 -1.66 -7.80 -4.54
C ASN A 35 -2.90 -7.66 -3.63
N ALA A 36 -4.09 -7.89 -4.20
CA ALA A 36 -5.37 -7.72 -3.49
C ALA A 36 -5.47 -8.60 -2.24
N ALA A 37 -4.84 -9.78 -2.22
CA ALA A 37 -4.82 -10.66 -1.05
C ALA A 37 -4.28 -9.98 0.22
N TRP A 38 -3.35 -9.03 0.08
CA TRP A 38 -2.78 -8.28 1.21
C TRP A 38 -3.32 -6.85 1.29
N CYS A 39 -3.46 -6.18 0.15
CA CYS A 39 -3.83 -4.76 0.12
C CYS A 39 -5.34 -4.53 0.25
N HIS A 40 -6.16 -5.49 -0.15
CA HIS A 40 -7.62 -5.39 -0.20
C HIS A 40 -8.29 -6.71 0.21
N PRO A 41 -7.94 -7.28 1.38
CA PRO A 41 -8.29 -8.66 1.72
C PRO A 41 -9.80 -8.94 1.70
N VAL A 42 -10.63 -7.96 2.10
CA VAL A 42 -12.10 -8.08 2.06
C VAL A 42 -12.62 -8.20 0.63
N LEU A 43 -12.10 -7.40 -0.31
CA LEU A 43 -12.49 -7.49 -1.72
C LEU A 43 -11.96 -8.77 -2.35
N TYR A 44 -10.77 -9.21 -1.96
CA TYR A 44 -10.21 -10.49 -2.39
C TYR A 44 -11.08 -11.68 -1.94
N GLN A 45 -11.62 -11.66 -0.71
CA GLN A 45 -12.57 -12.70 -0.27
C GLN A 45 -13.82 -12.75 -1.14
N ARG A 46 -14.36 -11.59 -1.56
CA ARG A 46 -15.51 -11.54 -2.48
C ARG A 46 -15.19 -12.20 -3.83
N MET A 47 -14.01 -11.89 -4.39
CA MET A 47 -13.52 -12.50 -5.63
C MET A 47 -13.38 -14.02 -5.50
N LEU A 48 -12.80 -14.51 -4.39
CA LEU A 48 -12.69 -15.95 -4.15
C LEU A 48 -14.06 -16.61 -3.97
N ALA A 49 -14.99 -15.95 -3.29
CA ALA A 49 -16.36 -16.44 -3.15
C ALA A 49 -17.06 -16.55 -4.50
N ASN A 50 -16.86 -15.57 -5.40
CA ASN A 50 -17.34 -15.64 -6.77
C ASN A 50 -16.71 -16.83 -7.52
N LYS A 51 -15.38 -16.96 -7.51
CA LYS A 51 -14.66 -18.10 -8.11
C LYS A 51 -15.21 -19.45 -7.63
N GLN A 52 -15.45 -19.61 -6.33
CA GLN A 52 -15.95 -20.85 -5.74
C GLN A 52 -17.42 -21.13 -6.06
N LYS A 53 -18.28 -20.12 -6.03
CA LYS A 53 -19.74 -20.29 -6.18
C LYS A 53 -20.20 -20.31 -7.63
N ARG A 54 -19.54 -19.54 -8.49
CA ARG A 54 -19.95 -19.29 -9.89
C ARG A 54 -18.92 -19.73 -10.92
N GLY A 55 -17.70 -20.08 -10.49
CA GLY A 55 -16.64 -20.52 -11.41
C GLY A 55 -15.92 -19.37 -12.12
N ALA A 56 -15.95 -18.15 -11.58
CA ALA A 56 -15.21 -17.03 -12.16
C ALA A 56 -13.71 -17.35 -12.31
N ARG A 57 -13.15 -16.98 -13.46
CA ARG A 57 -11.71 -17.11 -13.72
C ARG A 57 -10.96 -15.88 -13.23
N MET A 58 -9.74 -16.08 -12.77
CA MET A 58 -8.85 -15.04 -12.24
C MET A 58 -7.53 -15.02 -13.02
N ILE A 59 -7.19 -13.86 -13.56
CA ILE A 59 -5.92 -13.61 -14.23
C ILE A 59 -5.15 -12.60 -13.40
N VAL A 60 -3.86 -12.86 -13.15
CA VAL A 60 -2.98 -11.95 -12.41
C VAL A 60 -1.83 -11.51 -13.31
N ILE A 61 -1.72 -10.21 -13.53
CA ILE A 61 -0.69 -9.55 -14.32
C ILE A 61 0.20 -8.77 -13.36
N ASP A 62 1.37 -9.30 -13.04
CA ASP A 62 2.32 -8.70 -12.10
C ASP A 62 3.73 -9.27 -12.37
N PRO A 63 4.81 -8.47 -12.39
CA PRO A 63 6.17 -9.00 -12.52
C PRO A 63 6.55 -9.94 -11.36
N ARG A 64 5.94 -9.76 -10.19
CA ARG A 64 6.18 -10.60 -9.00
C ARG A 64 5.02 -11.57 -8.83
N ARG A 65 5.33 -12.85 -8.59
CA ARG A 65 4.30 -13.85 -8.24
C ARG A 65 3.84 -13.63 -6.79
N THR A 66 2.90 -12.71 -6.61
CA THR A 66 2.34 -12.33 -5.30
C THR A 66 1.37 -13.37 -4.74
N ASP A 67 0.96 -13.23 -3.48
CA ASP A 67 0.01 -14.14 -2.85
C ASP A 67 -1.34 -14.20 -3.58
N THR A 68 -1.73 -13.12 -4.26
CA THR A 68 -2.90 -13.08 -5.16
C THR A 68 -2.77 -14.04 -6.34
N ALA A 69 -1.54 -14.28 -6.84
CA ALA A 69 -1.28 -15.21 -7.95
C ALA A 69 -1.45 -16.69 -7.58
N THR A 70 -1.62 -17.01 -6.29
CA THR A 70 -1.85 -18.39 -5.82
C THR A 70 -3.20 -18.94 -6.29
N ASP A 71 -4.20 -18.07 -6.43
CA ASP A 71 -5.56 -18.44 -6.83
C ASP A 71 -5.86 -18.11 -8.30
N ALA A 72 -4.84 -17.71 -9.07
CA ALA A 72 -4.97 -17.35 -10.47
C ALA A 72 -5.03 -18.58 -11.39
N ASP A 73 -5.95 -18.56 -12.35
CA ASP A 73 -6.00 -19.53 -13.46
C ASP A 73 -4.93 -19.23 -14.51
N LEU A 74 -4.50 -17.97 -14.63
CA LEU A 74 -3.38 -17.55 -15.47
C LEU A 74 -2.58 -16.44 -14.77
N PHE A 75 -1.26 -16.61 -14.73
CA PHE A 75 -0.33 -15.59 -14.22
C PHE A 75 0.56 -15.10 -15.36
N LEU A 76 0.55 -13.79 -15.59
CA LEU A 76 1.38 -13.12 -16.59
C LEU A 76 2.47 -12.29 -15.89
N GLY A 77 3.68 -12.85 -15.84
CA GLY A 77 4.89 -12.22 -15.32
C GLY A 77 5.43 -11.11 -16.22
N VAL A 78 4.64 -10.05 -16.42
CA VAL A 78 4.90 -9.00 -17.41
C VAL A 78 6.20 -8.25 -17.11
N ARG A 79 6.97 -7.94 -18.15
CA ARG A 79 8.14 -7.07 -18.03
C ARG A 79 7.72 -5.71 -17.48
N PRO A 80 8.38 -5.16 -16.44
CA PRO A 80 8.02 -3.88 -15.86
C PRO A 80 7.92 -2.76 -16.90
N GLY A 81 6.85 -1.97 -16.82
CA GLY A 81 6.63 -0.84 -17.75
C GLY A 81 5.82 -1.19 -19.00
N THR A 82 5.64 -2.48 -19.32
CA THR A 82 5.06 -2.91 -20.61
C THR A 82 3.56 -3.21 -20.55
N ASP A 83 2.86 -2.80 -19.48
CA ASP A 83 1.43 -3.02 -19.30
C ASP A 83 0.60 -2.47 -20.48
N SER A 84 0.94 -1.27 -20.98
CA SER A 84 0.25 -0.67 -22.13
C SER A 84 0.46 -1.47 -23.42
N ALA A 85 1.61 -2.13 -23.62
CA ALA A 85 1.79 -3.04 -24.78
C ALA A 85 0.83 -4.23 -24.71
N LEU A 86 0.64 -4.82 -23.52
CA LEU A 86 -0.28 -5.93 -23.33
C LEU A 86 -1.73 -5.55 -23.66
N PHE A 87 -2.21 -4.42 -23.14
CA PHE A 87 -3.58 -3.96 -23.38
C PHE A 87 -3.78 -3.36 -24.77
N CYS A 88 -2.76 -2.75 -25.39
CA CYS A 88 -2.81 -2.38 -26.80
C CYS A 88 -2.91 -3.62 -27.70
N GLY A 89 -2.13 -4.66 -27.42
CA GLY A 89 -2.26 -5.94 -28.12
C GLY A 89 -3.65 -6.57 -27.97
N LEU A 90 -4.24 -6.47 -26.77
CA LEU A 90 -5.62 -6.91 -26.53
C LEU A 90 -6.62 -6.11 -27.37
N LEU A 91 -6.48 -4.78 -27.43
CA LEU A 91 -7.34 -3.94 -28.26
C LEU A 91 -7.27 -4.33 -29.74
N VAL A 92 -6.06 -4.58 -30.26
CA VAL A 92 -5.87 -5.07 -31.64
C VAL A 92 -6.52 -6.43 -31.83
N HIS A 93 -6.33 -7.36 -30.89
CA HIS A 93 -6.96 -8.68 -30.96
C HIS A 93 -8.49 -8.59 -30.99
N LEU A 94 -9.08 -7.75 -30.15
CA LEU A 94 -10.54 -7.53 -30.11
C LEU A 94 -11.06 -6.96 -31.44
N ALA A 95 -10.32 -6.03 -32.04
CA ALA A 95 -10.65 -5.46 -33.35
C ALA A 95 -10.58 -6.50 -34.47
N ASP A 96 -9.49 -7.27 -34.54
CA ASP A 96 -9.23 -8.23 -35.61
C ASP A 96 -10.11 -9.50 -35.52
N ASN A 97 -10.74 -9.75 -34.37
CA ASN A 97 -11.57 -10.94 -34.12
C ASN A 97 -13.07 -10.62 -33.92
N GLY A 98 -13.53 -9.43 -34.36
CA GLY A 98 -14.96 -9.10 -34.38
C GLY A 98 -15.62 -8.97 -33.01
N ALA A 99 -14.86 -8.61 -31.96
CA ALA A 99 -15.36 -8.49 -30.59
C ALA A 99 -15.67 -7.04 -30.18
N LEU A 100 -15.63 -6.11 -31.12
CA LEU A 100 -15.97 -4.71 -30.88
C LEU A 100 -17.48 -4.50 -30.78
N ASP A 101 -17.90 -3.60 -29.90
CA ASP A 101 -19.26 -3.07 -29.90
C ASP A 101 -19.31 -1.82 -30.79
N ALA A 102 -19.50 -2.02 -32.09
CA ALA A 102 -19.49 -0.94 -33.08
C ALA A 102 -20.56 0.13 -32.80
N THR A 103 -21.75 -0.29 -32.34
CA THR A 103 -22.85 0.63 -32.01
C THR A 103 -22.48 1.53 -30.84
N TYR A 104 -21.91 0.95 -29.78
CA TYR A 104 -21.46 1.72 -28.63
C TYR A 104 -20.31 2.67 -28.99
N ILE A 105 -19.33 2.21 -29.77
CA ILE A 105 -18.20 3.04 -30.22
C ILE A 105 -18.71 4.26 -31.01
N GLU A 106 -19.57 4.04 -32.01
CA GLU A 106 -20.11 5.12 -32.84
C GLU A 106 -20.94 6.12 -32.02
N ALA A 107 -21.86 5.61 -31.19
CA ALA A 107 -22.80 6.42 -30.44
C ALA A 107 -22.14 7.21 -29.30
N HIS A 108 -21.21 6.60 -28.58
CA HIS A 108 -20.78 7.10 -27.26
C HIS A 108 -19.29 7.43 -27.16
N THR A 109 -18.51 7.27 -28.22
CA THR A 109 -17.06 7.47 -28.15
C THR A 109 -16.48 8.29 -29.30
N SER A 110 -15.25 8.77 -29.12
CA SER A 110 -14.41 9.44 -30.12
C SER A 110 -12.97 8.92 -30.06
N GLY A 111 -12.19 9.11 -31.13
CA GLY A 111 -10.75 8.79 -31.15
C GLY A 111 -10.38 7.30 -31.35
N PHE A 112 -11.35 6.43 -31.64
CA PHE A 112 -11.11 4.98 -31.75
C PHE A 112 -10.03 4.62 -32.77
N ASP A 113 -10.11 5.17 -34.00
CA ASP A 113 -9.17 4.84 -35.08
C ASP A 113 -7.72 5.23 -34.76
N GLU A 114 -7.52 6.38 -34.11
CA GLU A 114 -6.21 6.84 -33.66
C GLU A 114 -5.64 5.90 -32.60
N ALA A 115 -6.46 5.55 -31.59
CA ALA A 115 -6.05 4.63 -30.53
C ALA A 115 -5.75 3.23 -31.06
N LEU A 116 -6.53 2.71 -32.00
CA LEU A 116 -6.29 1.42 -32.63
C LEU A 116 -5.02 1.44 -33.50
N THR A 117 -4.80 2.50 -34.27
CA THR A 117 -3.57 2.69 -35.05
C THR A 117 -2.34 2.70 -34.14
N ARG A 118 -2.41 3.45 -33.03
CA ARG A 118 -1.36 3.47 -32.01
C ARG A 118 -1.14 2.08 -31.43
N ALA A 119 -2.21 1.37 -31.07
CA ALA A 119 -2.13 0.03 -30.52
C ALA A 119 -1.46 -0.97 -31.49
N ARG A 120 -1.81 -0.92 -32.79
CA ARG A 120 -1.16 -1.74 -33.84
C ARG A 120 0.34 -1.46 -33.94
N SER A 121 0.75 -0.19 -33.82
CA SER A 121 2.17 0.19 -33.88
C SER A 121 3.00 -0.32 -32.70
N MET A 122 2.37 -0.52 -31.53
CA MET A 122 3.03 -1.04 -30.33
C MET A 122 3.07 -2.56 -30.29
N ALA A 123 1.95 -3.21 -30.59
CA ALA A 123 1.75 -4.64 -30.39
C ALA A 123 0.64 -5.17 -31.33
N GLY A 124 0.94 -5.23 -32.63
CA GLY A 124 -0.04 -5.59 -33.67
C GLY A 124 -0.49 -7.05 -33.73
N SER A 125 0.02 -7.93 -32.86
CA SER A 125 -0.34 -9.36 -32.81
C SER A 125 -0.02 -9.97 -31.45
N ALA A 126 -0.47 -11.20 -31.19
CA ALA A 126 -0.10 -11.95 -29.98
C ALA A 126 1.42 -12.15 -29.88
N ALA A 127 2.09 -12.51 -30.98
CA ALA A 127 3.55 -12.65 -31.05
C ALA A 127 4.28 -11.33 -30.76
N ALA A 128 3.85 -10.21 -31.36
CA ALA A 128 4.45 -8.90 -31.11
C ALA A 128 4.24 -8.46 -29.64
N THR A 129 3.06 -8.73 -29.08
CA THR A 129 2.76 -8.47 -27.68
C THR A 129 3.65 -9.29 -26.76
N ALA A 130 3.80 -10.59 -27.02
CA ALA A 130 4.65 -11.49 -26.24
C ALA A 130 6.11 -11.02 -26.23
N LEU A 131 6.64 -10.62 -27.39
CA LEU A 131 7.98 -10.05 -27.50
C LEU A 131 8.15 -8.77 -26.68
N ALA A 132 7.21 -7.83 -26.79
CA ALA A 132 7.26 -6.56 -26.07
C ALA A 132 7.18 -6.74 -24.55
N THR A 133 6.30 -7.65 -24.11
CA THR A 133 5.99 -7.89 -22.69
C THR A 133 6.92 -8.91 -22.03
N GLY A 134 7.69 -9.67 -22.79
CA GLY A 134 8.51 -10.78 -22.29
C GLY A 134 7.69 -11.98 -21.81
N LEU A 135 6.44 -12.10 -22.25
CA LEU A 135 5.54 -13.22 -21.93
C LEU A 135 5.66 -14.34 -22.97
N ALA A 136 5.17 -15.53 -22.65
CA ALA A 136 4.99 -16.58 -23.64
C ALA A 136 3.81 -16.23 -24.57
N GLU A 137 3.97 -16.47 -25.88
CA GLU A 137 2.92 -16.19 -26.86
C GLU A 137 1.62 -16.95 -26.58
N ALA A 138 1.72 -18.20 -26.12
CA ALA A 138 0.58 -19.02 -25.74
C ALA A 138 -0.23 -18.39 -24.59
N ASP A 139 0.46 -17.82 -23.59
CA ASP A 139 -0.18 -17.18 -22.44
C ASP A 139 -0.88 -15.87 -22.85
N VAL A 140 -0.24 -15.09 -23.74
CA VAL A 140 -0.85 -13.89 -24.33
C VAL A 140 -2.11 -14.25 -25.12
N ALA A 141 -2.03 -15.27 -25.98
CA ALA A 141 -3.16 -15.75 -26.76
C ALA A 141 -4.29 -16.26 -25.86
N ALA A 142 -3.97 -16.97 -24.77
CA ALA A 142 -4.94 -17.43 -23.78
C ALA A 142 -5.64 -16.27 -23.08
N PHE A 143 -4.89 -15.25 -22.65
CA PHE A 143 -5.46 -14.03 -22.07
C PHE A 143 -6.41 -13.32 -23.04
N PHE A 144 -5.97 -13.13 -24.28
CA PHE A 144 -6.78 -12.46 -25.31
C PHE A 144 -8.07 -13.21 -25.60
N ALA A 145 -8.01 -14.53 -25.76
CA ALA A 145 -9.20 -15.37 -25.95
C ALA A 145 -10.14 -15.29 -24.75
N MET A 146 -9.63 -15.41 -23.52
CA MET A 146 -10.45 -15.32 -22.31
C MET A 146 -11.18 -13.97 -22.20
N PHE A 147 -10.50 -12.85 -22.48
CA PHE A 147 -11.12 -11.53 -22.44
C PHE A 147 -12.14 -11.34 -23.58
N ARG A 148 -11.80 -11.79 -24.79
CA ARG A 148 -12.69 -11.73 -25.97
C ARG A 148 -14.00 -12.48 -25.71
N ASP A 149 -13.89 -13.72 -25.22
CA ASP A 149 -15.02 -14.66 -25.12
C ASP A 149 -15.88 -14.46 -23.86
N THR A 150 -15.50 -13.56 -22.95
CA THR A 150 -16.22 -13.33 -21.70
C THR A 150 -16.94 -11.98 -21.74
N ALA A 151 -18.26 -11.95 -21.50
CA ALA A 151 -19.02 -10.70 -21.46
C ALA A 151 -18.78 -9.91 -20.15
N ARG A 152 -18.79 -10.62 -19.01
CA ARG A 152 -18.66 -10.04 -17.67
C ARG A 152 -17.20 -10.05 -17.21
N VAL A 153 -16.46 -9.04 -17.66
CA VAL A 153 -15.04 -8.85 -17.31
C VAL A 153 -14.86 -7.64 -16.39
N VAL A 154 -14.28 -7.86 -15.21
CA VAL A 154 -13.82 -6.78 -14.34
C VAL A 154 -12.29 -6.73 -14.35
N THR A 155 -11.73 -5.60 -14.79
CA THR A 155 -10.28 -5.37 -14.76
C THR A 155 -9.93 -4.49 -13.56
N LEU A 156 -9.27 -5.09 -12.57
CA LEU A 156 -8.88 -4.50 -11.29
C LEU A 156 -7.43 -4.06 -11.33
N TYR A 157 -7.15 -2.77 -11.27
CA TYR A 157 -5.77 -2.25 -11.29
C TYR A 157 -5.44 -1.42 -10.05
N SER A 158 -4.16 -1.39 -9.67
CA SER A 158 -3.70 -0.64 -8.50
C SER A 158 -2.31 -0.02 -8.70
N GLN A 159 -1.45 -0.06 -7.69
CA GLN A 159 -0.20 0.72 -7.66
C GLN A 159 0.86 0.25 -8.65
N GLY A 160 0.83 -1.00 -9.15
CA GLY A 160 1.73 -1.42 -10.23
C GLY A 160 1.47 -0.68 -11.55
N VAL A 161 0.22 -0.26 -11.77
CA VAL A 161 -0.17 0.63 -12.88
C VAL A 161 0.08 2.08 -12.52
N ASN A 162 -0.37 2.53 -11.35
CA ASN A 162 -0.37 3.95 -10.98
C ASN A 162 1.02 4.54 -10.63
N GLN A 163 1.93 3.76 -10.04
CA GLN A 163 3.25 4.26 -9.59
C GLN A 163 4.31 4.02 -10.67
N SER A 164 4.08 4.63 -11.82
CA SER A 164 4.89 4.59 -13.03
C SER A 164 4.90 5.97 -13.68
N ALA A 165 5.99 6.31 -14.39
CA ALA A 165 6.07 7.56 -15.13
C ALA A 165 5.25 7.58 -16.44
N GLN A 166 4.56 6.48 -16.76
CA GLN A 166 3.54 6.40 -17.81
C GLN A 166 2.25 5.78 -17.26
N GLY A 167 2.00 5.93 -15.95
CA GLY A 167 0.85 5.33 -15.30
C GLY A 167 -0.49 5.75 -15.91
N THR A 168 -0.60 7.00 -16.40
CA THR A 168 -1.84 7.50 -17.00
C THR A 168 -2.15 6.77 -18.31
N ASP A 169 -1.14 6.58 -19.16
CA ASP A 169 -1.28 5.86 -20.43
C ASP A 169 -1.59 4.38 -20.23
N LYS A 170 -1.02 3.74 -19.19
CA LYS A 170 -1.39 2.36 -18.82
C LYS A 170 -2.85 2.25 -18.40
N VAL A 171 -3.37 3.21 -17.63
CA VAL A 171 -4.80 3.27 -17.30
C VAL A 171 -5.62 3.39 -18.58
N ASN A 172 -5.30 4.34 -19.46
CA ASN A 172 -6.05 4.53 -20.69
C ASN A 172 -6.03 3.30 -21.62
N ALA A 173 -4.93 2.56 -21.70
CA ALA A 173 -4.86 1.31 -22.46
C ALA A 173 -5.88 0.26 -21.94
N ILE A 174 -6.02 0.14 -20.61
CA ILE A 174 -7.05 -0.71 -19.98
C ILE A 174 -8.45 -0.20 -20.34
N LEU A 175 -8.70 1.11 -20.17
CA LEU A 175 -10.02 1.71 -20.43
C LEU A 175 -10.46 1.52 -21.89
N ASN A 176 -9.53 1.68 -22.84
CA ASN A 176 -9.81 1.48 -24.27
C ASN A 176 -10.38 0.08 -24.55
N CYS A 177 -9.88 -0.97 -23.89
CA CYS A 177 -10.40 -2.33 -24.08
C CYS A 177 -11.86 -2.47 -23.59
N HIS A 178 -12.20 -1.81 -22.49
CA HIS A 178 -13.56 -1.79 -21.95
C HIS A 178 -14.51 -0.93 -22.80
N LEU A 179 -14.05 0.23 -23.28
CA LEU A 179 -14.82 1.08 -24.19
C LEU A 179 -15.09 0.39 -25.54
N ALA A 180 -14.08 -0.26 -26.11
CA ALA A 180 -14.17 -0.97 -27.39
C ALA A 180 -15.20 -2.11 -27.38
N THR A 181 -15.50 -2.65 -26.20
CA THR A 181 -16.36 -3.83 -26.02
C THR A 181 -17.65 -3.50 -25.27
N ALA A 182 -17.89 -2.21 -25.00
CA ALA A 182 -18.96 -1.72 -24.15
C ALA A 182 -19.06 -2.44 -22.78
N ARG A 183 -17.93 -2.91 -22.23
CA ARG A 183 -17.83 -3.59 -20.94
C ARG A 183 -17.60 -2.59 -19.81
N ILE A 184 -18.46 -1.59 -19.72
CA ILE A 184 -18.40 -0.50 -18.74
C ILE A 184 -19.80 -0.18 -18.24
N GLY A 185 -19.95 -0.01 -16.93
CA GLY A 185 -21.25 0.30 -16.33
C GLY A 185 -22.27 -0.84 -16.33
N LYS A 186 -21.89 -2.03 -16.79
CA LYS A 186 -22.74 -3.22 -16.86
C LYS A 186 -22.41 -4.14 -15.68
N MET A 187 -23.39 -4.89 -15.22
CA MET A 187 -23.23 -5.84 -14.11
C MET A 187 -22.12 -6.85 -14.41
N GLY A 188 -21.12 -6.91 -13.52
CA GLY A 188 -19.95 -7.77 -13.68
C GLY A 188 -18.98 -7.33 -14.79
N ALA A 189 -19.12 -6.12 -15.33
CA ALA A 189 -18.29 -5.62 -16.42
C ALA A 189 -17.88 -4.15 -16.22
N SER A 190 -16.66 -3.95 -15.71
CA SER A 190 -16.13 -2.62 -15.43
C SER A 190 -14.60 -2.60 -15.33
N PRO A 191 -13.92 -1.55 -15.83
CA PRO A 191 -12.61 -1.21 -15.29
C PRO A 191 -12.78 -0.72 -13.84
N PHE A 192 -11.89 -1.12 -12.93
CA PHE A 192 -12.03 -0.83 -11.51
C PHE A 192 -10.68 -0.53 -10.85
N SER A 193 -10.47 0.73 -10.44
CA SER A 193 -9.25 1.12 -9.72
C SER A 193 -9.37 0.82 -8.23
N LEU A 194 -8.48 -0.03 -7.73
CA LEU A 194 -8.39 -0.34 -6.31
C LEU A 194 -7.60 0.74 -5.57
N THR A 195 -8.32 1.69 -4.94
CA THR A 195 -7.70 2.76 -4.15
C THR A 195 -7.10 2.22 -2.84
N GLY A 196 -5.96 2.78 -2.42
CA GLY A 196 -5.23 2.31 -1.24
C GLY A 196 -5.76 2.87 0.07
N GLN A 197 -5.78 4.20 0.22
CA GLN A 197 -6.20 4.85 1.46
C GLN A 197 -7.72 4.84 1.61
N PRO A 198 -8.25 4.65 2.83
CA PRO A 198 -9.68 4.43 3.07
C PRO A 198 -10.58 5.60 2.67
N ASN A 199 -10.04 6.82 2.59
CA ASN A 199 -10.77 8.02 2.17
C ASN A 199 -10.11 8.72 0.97
N ALA A 200 -9.42 7.97 0.11
CA ALA A 200 -8.80 8.53 -1.10
C ALA A 200 -9.84 9.09 -2.08
N MET A 201 -11.05 8.52 -2.12
CA MET A 201 -12.15 9.10 -2.92
C MET A 201 -12.67 10.38 -2.27
N GLY A 202 -12.97 10.38 -0.96
CA GLY A 202 -13.47 11.58 -0.28
C GLY A 202 -12.50 12.76 -0.32
N GLY A 203 -11.19 12.50 -0.23
CA GLY A 203 -10.17 13.54 -0.45
C GLY A 203 -10.24 14.18 -1.84
N ARG A 204 -10.63 13.43 -2.87
CA ARG A 204 -10.81 13.95 -4.23
C ARG A 204 -12.12 14.73 -4.37
N GLU A 205 -13.19 14.27 -3.74
CA GLU A 205 -14.49 14.94 -3.72
C GLU A 205 -14.39 16.35 -3.13
N VAL A 206 -13.61 16.54 -2.06
CA VAL A 206 -13.45 17.83 -1.37
C VAL A 206 -12.37 18.75 -1.97
N GLY A 207 -11.75 18.37 -3.08
CA GLY A 207 -10.73 19.20 -3.74
C GLY A 207 -9.30 19.02 -3.21
N GLY A 208 -8.98 17.91 -2.54
CA GLY A 208 -7.67 17.62 -1.96
C GLY A 208 -6.56 17.22 -2.95
N LEU A 209 -6.66 17.63 -4.22
CA LEU A 209 -5.60 17.46 -5.22
C LEU A 209 -5.22 18.82 -5.79
N ALA A 210 -3.93 19.02 -6.09
CA ALA A 210 -3.43 20.29 -6.62
C ALA A 210 -4.05 20.69 -7.97
N ASN A 211 -4.65 19.75 -8.70
CA ASN A 211 -5.21 19.93 -10.04
C ASN A 211 -6.76 19.94 -10.08
N GLN A 212 -7.41 20.20 -8.95
CA GLN A 212 -8.86 20.34 -8.90
C GLN A 212 -9.31 21.32 -7.80
N LEU A 213 -10.49 21.88 -8.00
CA LEU A 213 -11.31 22.52 -6.97
C LEU A 213 -12.21 21.48 -6.29
N ALA A 214 -12.96 21.90 -5.28
CA ALA A 214 -13.93 21.05 -4.60
C ALA A 214 -15.06 20.58 -5.54
N ALA A 215 -15.71 19.47 -5.18
CA ALA A 215 -16.80 18.84 -5.92
C ALA A 215 -16.46 18.52 -7.39
N HIS A 216 -15.28 17.93 -7.61
CA HIS A 216 -14.76 17.51 -8.92
C HIS A 216 -14.65 18.63 -9.97
N MET A 217 -14.67 19.91 -9.56
CA MET A 217 -14.51 21.03 -10.47
C MET A 217 -13.04 21.26 -10.84
N GLY A 218 -12.80 21.68 -12.08
CA GLY A 218 -11.49 22.12 -12.56
C GLY A 218 -11.26 23.62 -12.43
N PHE A 219 -10.25 24.09 -13.17
CA PHE A 219 -9.86 25.50 -13.24
C PHE A 219 -10.34 26.16 -14.55
N THR A 220 -11.46 25.70 -15.11
CA THR A 220 -12.08 26.43 -16.23
C THR A 220 -12.76 27.70 -15.71
N PRO A 221 -12.85 28.79 -16.50
CA PRO A 221 -13.48 30.02 -16.03
C PRO A 221 -14.90 29.85 -15.44
N PRO A 222 -15.80 29.02 -16.03
CA PRO A 222 -17.12 28.77 -15.44
C PRO A 222 -17.07 28.05 -14.09
N GLU A 223 -16.15 27.09 -13.92
CA GLU A 223 -16.01 26.34 -12.67
C GLU A 223 -15.41 27.19 -11.56
N ILE A 224 -14.38 27.98 -11.88
CA ILE A 224 -13.79 28.96 -10.97
C ILE A 224 -14.87 29.94 -10.48
N ASP A 225 -15.64 30.52 -11.39
CA ASP A 225 -16.68 31.47 -11.03
C ASP A 225 -17.78 30.84 -10.17
N ARG A 226 -18.16 29.59 -10.46
CA ARG A 226 -19.16 28.86 -9.66
C ARG A 226 -18.73 28.68 -8.21
N VAL A 227 -17.51 28.19 -7.98
CA VAL A 227 -16.98 28.01 -6.61
C VAL A 227 -16.81 29.37 -5.92
N ARG A 228 -16.29 30.37 -6.64
CA ARG A 228 -16.15 31.76 -6.16
C ARG A 228 -17.48 32.33 -5.68
N ARG A 229 -18.57 32.15 -6.45
CA ARG A 229 -19.91 32.62 -6.08
C ARG A 229 -20.50 31.86 -4.91
N PHE A 230 -20.38 30.53 -4.91
CA PHE A 230 -20.90 29.70 -3.83
C PHE A 230 -20.29 30.08 -2.48
N TRP A 231 -18.94 30.10 -2.39
CA TRP A 231 -18.24 30.48 -1.15
C TRP A 231 -18.16 31.99 -0.90
N LYS A 232 -18.64 32.82 -1.83
CA LYS A 232 -18.47 34.28 -1.81
C LYS A 232 -17.01 34.70 -1.60
N ALA A 233 -16.08 33.95 -2.20
CA ALA A 233 -14.64 34.12 -2.04
C ALA A 233 -14.09 35.01 -3.18
N PRO A 234 -13.91 36.34 -3.00
CA PRO A 234 -13.50 37.23 -4.09
C PRO A 234 -12.09 36.93 -4.63
N ARG A 235 -11.27 36.22 -3.85
CA ARG A 235 -9.96 35.69 -4.27
C ARG A 235 -10.00 34.18 -4.14
N ILE A 236 -9.86 33.47 -5.27
CA ILE A 236 -9.83 32.01 -5.36
C ILE A 236 -8.68 31.60 -6.29
N ALA A 237 -8.19 30.37 -6.14
CA ALA A 237 -7.23 29.80 -7.07
C ALA A 237 -7.81 29.71 -8.49
N THR A 238 -7.02 30.13 -9.49
CA THR A 238 -7.43 30.18 -10.90
C THR A 238 -6.64 29.22 -11.79
N HIS A 239 -5.68 28.49 -11.22
CA HIS A 239 -4.87 27.49 -11.91
C HIS A 239 -4.45 26.38 -10.94
N GLU A 240 -3.95 25.28 -11.50
CA GLU A 240 -3.43 24.16 -10.71
C GLU A 240 -2.24 24.60 -9.83
N GLY A 241 -2.16 24.02 -8.63
CA GLY A 241 -1.00 24.11 -7.77
C GLY A 241 0.09 23.09 -8.14
N LEU A 242 1.21 23.13 -7.42
CA LEU A 242 2.29 22.16 -7.60
C LEU A 242 1.90 20.78 -7.04
N LYS A 243 2.18 19.72 -7.79
CA LYS A 243 2.03 18.34 -7.33
C LYS A 243 3.13 17.99 -6.32
N ALA A 244 2.94 16.95 -5.51
CA ALA A 244 3.78 16.67 -4.35
C ALA A 244 5.31 16.69 -4.61
N VAL A 245 5.79 16.02 -5.67
CA VAL A 245 7.23 16.02 -6.01
C VAL A 245 7.70 17.44 -6.39
N GLN A 246 6.96 18.12 -7.27
CA GLN A 246 7.27 19.50 -7.71
C GLN A 246 7.22 20.49 -6.55
N MET A 247 6.29 20.30 -5.60
CA MET A 247 6.15 21.12 -4.40
C MET A 247 7.41 21.01 -3.53
N PHE A 248 7.92 19.81 -3.31
CA PHE A 248 9.16 19.61 -2.53
C PHE A 248 10.41 20.12 -3.25
N GLU A 249 10.47 20.00 -4.57
CA GLU A 249 11.53 20.66 -5.36
C GLU A 249 11.47 22.18 -5.23
N ALA A 250 10.27 22.79 -5.26
CA ALA A 250 10.07 24.22 -5.10
C ALA A 250 10.44 24.71 -3.68
N ILE A 251 10.16 23.93 -2.65
CA ILE A 251 10.69 24.16 -1.29
C ILE A 251 12.22 24.11 -1.32
N GLY A 252 12.79 23.11 -1.99
CA GLY A 252 14.23 22.96 -2.20
C GLY A 252 14.89 24.19 -2.85
N ARG A 253 14.18 24.86 -3.78
CA ARG A 253 14.61 26.10 -4.45
C ARG A 253 14.28 27.39 -3.67
N GLY A 254 13.53 27.31 -2.57
CA GLY A 254 13.12 28.47 -1.77
C GLY A 254 11.92 29.25 -2.34
N GLU A 255 11.21 28.69 -3.32
CA GLU A 255 10.00 29.30 -3.91
C GLU A 255 8.78 29.14 -2.98
N ILE A 256 8.71 28.01 -2.26
CA ILE A 256 7.73 27.77 -1.20
C ILE A 256 8.40 27.97 0.15
N LYS A 257 7.86 28.91 0.93
CA LYS A 257 8.38 29.30 2.25
C LYS A 257 7.60 28.68 3.42
N ALA A 258 6.33 28.34 3.18
CA ALA A 258 5.43 27.81 4.19
C ALA A 258 4.83 26.48 3.74
N LEU A 259 4.83 25.47 4.61
CA LEU A 259 4.16 24.19 4.39
C LEU A 259 3.39 23.79 5.65
N TRP A 260 2.13 23.38 5.47
CA TRP A 260 1.35 22.71 6.50
C TRP A 260 1.07 21.27 6.08
N VAL A 261 1.65 20.32 6.83
CA VAL A 261 1.44 18.88 6.66
C VAL A 261 0.35 18.40 7.63
N MET A 262 -0.68 17.71 7.13
CA MET A 262 -1.80 17.21 7.94
C MET A 262 -1.93 15.70 7.77
N GLY A 263 -1.68 14.93 8.83
CA GLY A 263 -1.90 13.48 8.88
C GLY A 263 -1.13 12.66 7.83
N THR A 264 0.06 13.09 7.44
CA THR A 264 0.93 12.39 6.47
C THR A 264 2.41 12.55 6.83
N ASN A 265 3.27 11.66 6.33
CA ASN A 265 4.69 11.58 6.67
C ASN A 265 5.58 11.71 5.41
N PRO A 266 5.65 12.90 4.77
CA PRO A 266 6.39 13.12 3.53
C PRO A 266 7.90 12.93 3.67
N ALA A 267 8.46 13.03 4.88
CA ALA A 267 9.86 12.73 5.16
C ALA A 267 10.25 11.26 4.87
N VAL A 268 9.27 10.38 4.65
CA VAL A 268 9.47 8.95 4.34
C VAL A 268 8.80 8.54 3.05
N SER A 269 7.57 9.02 2.80
CA SER A 269 6.72 8.48 1.74
C SER A 269 6.96 9.07 0.36
N LEU A 270 7.74 10.15 0.23
CA LEU A 270 8.09 10.73 -1.07
C LEU A 270 9.24 9.96 -1.74
N PRO A 271 9.31 9.98 -3.09
CA PRO A 271 10.51 9.53 -3.78
C PRO A 271 11.68 10.47 -3.46
N ASN A 272 12.90 9.95 -3.52
CA ASN A 272 14.10 10.67 -3.06
C ASN A 272 13.87 11.32 -1.67
N ALA A 273 13.41 10.50 -0.72
CA ALA A 273 12.94 10.96 0.58
C ALA A 273 13.99 11.79 1.34
N ASP A 274 15.28 11.54 1.14
CA ASP A 274 16.35 12.31 1.76
C ASP A 274 16.40 13.74 1.24
N ALA A 275 16.24 13.96 -0.07
CA ALA A 275 16.09 15.30 -0.63
C ALA A 275 14.83 16.01 -0.10
N ALA A 276 13.73 15.28 0.09
CA ALA A 276 12.51 15.85 0.68
C ALA A 276 12.74 16.31 2.13
N ARG A 277 13.51 15.56 2.92
CA ARG A 277 13.89 15.95 4.29
C ARG A 277 14.77 17.18 4.32
N GLU A 278 15.75 17.27 3.41
CA GLU A 278 16.57 18.48 3.29
C GLU A 278 15.76 19.70 2.84
N ALA A 279 14.73 19.50 2.01
CA ALA A 279 13.82 20.57 1.63
C ALA A 279 13.03 21.11 2.83
N LEU A 280 12.49 20.24 3.71
CA LEU A 280 11.73 20.67 4.89
C LEU A 280 12.51 21.65 5.78
N LYS A 281 13.83 21.49 5.90
CA LYS A 281 14.70 22.38 6.69
C LYS A 281 14.81 23.81 6.14
N LYS A 282 14.38 24.05 4.90
CA LYS A 282 14.46 25.37 4.24
C LYS A 282 13.21 26.23 4.43
N LEU A 283 12.15 25.66 5.00
CA LEU A 283 10.89 26.37 5.22
C LEU A 283 11.06 27.46 6.28
N GLU A 284 10.52 28.65 6.02
CA GLU A 284 10.40 29.74 7.00
C GLU A 284 9.24 29.47 7.98
N LEU A 285 8.24 28.68 7.55
CA LEU A 285 7.16 28.20 8.40
C LEU A 285 6.83 26.75 8.03
N PHE A 286 6.92 25.87 9.02
CA PHE A 286 6.63 24.45 8.86
C PHE A 286 5.69 24.03 9.97
N VAL A 287 4.46 23.67 9.59
CA VAL A 287 3.39 23.27 10.50
C VAL A 287 3.08 21.80 10.28
N VAL A 288 2.91 21.05 11.36
CA VAL A 288 2.48 19.65 11.32
C VAL A 288 1.25 19.49 12.19
N SER A 289 0.19 18.89 11.67
CA SER A 289 -0.95 18.40 12.45
C SER A 289 -0.97 16.88 12.44
N GLU A 290 -0.83 16.27 13.62
CA GLU A 290 -0.52 14.85 13.75
C GLU A 290 -1.13 14.23 15.02
N ASN A 291 -1.42 12.93 14.96
CA ASN A 291 -2.03 12.16 16.07
C ASN A 291 -1.05 11.24 16.80
N VAL A 292 0.24 11.33 16.47
CA VAL A 292 1.35 10.67 17.15
C VAL A 292 2.34 11.71 17.64
N GLN A 293 2.99 11.44 18.77
CA GLN A 293 3.96 12.37 19.37
C GLN A 293 5.22 12.54 18.51
N SER A 294 5.60 11.51 17.76
CA SER A 294 6.81 11.49 16.95
C SER A 294 6.63 10.63 15.70
N ASN A 295 7.19 11.12 14.60
CA ASN A 295 7.46 10.40 13.36
C ASN A 295 8.53 11.19 12.58
N ASP A 296 9.09 10.64 11.50
CA ASP A 296 10.16 11.29 10.74
C ASP A 296 9.86 12.72 10.24
N THR A 297 8.59 13.07 10.00
CA THR A 297 8.19 14.44 9.60
C THR A 297 8.11 15.38 10.79
N VAL A 298 7.65 14.90 11.94
CA VAL A 298 7.72 15.64 13.23
C VAL A 298 9.19 15.84 13.64
N GLU A 299 10.03 14.82 13.47
CA GLU A 299 11.47 14.91 13.76
C GLU A 299 12.24 15.80 12.77
N ALA A 300 11.61 16.24 11.67
CA ALA A 300 12.19 17.23 10.76
C ALA A 300 12.13 18.67 11.32
N GLY A 301 11.59 18.85 12.54
CA GLY A 301 11.62 20.11 13.28
C GLY A 301 10.60 21.14 12.79
N PRO A 302 9.29 20.86 12.84
CA PRO A 302 8.27 21.86 12.56
C PRO A 302 8.33 22.99 13.57
N HIS A 303 8.07 24.20 13.09
CA HIS A 303 7.92 25.39 13.92
C HIS A 303 6.67 25.31 14.79
N VAL A 304 5.64 24.58 14.33
CA VAL A 304 4.38 24.38 15.04
C VAL A 304 3.92 22.92 14.90
N LEU A 305 3.67 22.25 16.02
CA LEU A 305 3.07 20.92 16.08
C LEU A 305 1.68 21.02 16.72
N LEU A 306 0.65 20.58 16.00
CA LEU A 306 -0.76 20.69 16.39
C LEU A 306 -1.35 19.29 16.65
N PRO A 307 -1.81 18.98 17.88
CA PRO A 307 -2.37 17.67 18.20
C PRO A 307 -3.70 17.45 17.49
N ALA A 308 -3.72 16.50 16.55
CA ALA A 308 -4.90 16.13 15.78
C ALA A 308 -5.56 14.86 16.35
N LEU A 309 -6.88 14.76 16.20
CA LEU A 309 -7.59 13.53 16.57
C LEU A 309 -7.14 12.32 15.72
N ALA A 310 -7.16 11.14 16.32
CA ALA A 310 -7.00 9.85 15.65
C ALA A 310 -8.34 9.31 15.11
N TRP A 311 -8.29 8.21 14.35
CA TRP A 311 -9.47 7.63 13.69
C TRP A 311 -10.66 7.37 14.63
N GLY A 312 -10.43 6.76 15.80
CA GLY A 312 -11.49 6.42 16.75
C GLY A 312 -12.10 7.60 17.50
N GLU A 313 -11.46 8.76 17.42
CA GLU A 313 -11.86 10.01 18.08
C GLU A 313 -12.57 10.96 17.10
N LYS A 314 -12.36 10.76 15.78
CA LYS A 314 -12.94 11.60 14.73
C LYS A 314 -14.39 11.24 14.45
N SER A 315 -15.16 12.27 14.13
CA SER A 315 -16.53 12.17 13.60
C SER A 315 -16.59 12.83 12.22
N GLY A 316 -17.12 12.11 11.22
CA GLY A 316 -17.29 12.61 9.85
C GLY A 316 -17.78 11.52 8.89
N THR A 317 -17.36 11.61 7.63
CA THR A 317 -17.63 10.61 6.59
C THR A 317 -16.34 10.16 5.89
N VAL A 318 -16.38 8.96 5.32
CA VAL A 318 -15.33 8.43 4.45
C VAL A 318 -15.95 7.86 3.18
N THR A 319 -15.30 8.06 2.03
CA THR A 319 -15.74 7.52 0.74
C THR A 319 -14.73 6.50 0.22
N ASN A 320 -15.20 5.28 -0.04
CA ASN A 320 -14.38 4.15 -0.47
C ASN A 320 -14.18 4.10 -2.01
N SER A 321 -13.51 3.06 -2.52
CA SER A 321 -13.18 2.92 -3.96
C SER A 321 -14.40 2.81 -4.89
N GLU A 322 -15.55 2.32 -4.40
CA GLU A 322 -16.77 2.21 -5.21
C GLU A 322 -17.64 3.48 -5.14
N ARG A 323 -17.17 4.57 -4.52
CA ARG A 323 -17.93 5.82 -4.28
C ARG A 323 -18.92 5.76 -3.11
N ARG A 324 -18.82 4.76 -2.24
CA ARG A 324 -19.73 4.61 -1.10
C ARG A 324 -19.29 5.48 0.06
N ILE A 325 -20.11 6.47 0.38
CA ILE A 325 -19.98 7.34 1.54
C ILE A 325 -20.48 6.57 2.75
N SER A 326 -19.66 6.51 3.80
CA SER A 326 -19.97 5.84 5.06
C SER A 326 -19.75 6.79 6.23
N ARG A 327 -20.63 6.72 7.24
CA ARG A 327 -20.52 7.51 8.46
C ARG A 327 -19.41 6.96 9.38
N GLN A 328 -18.41 7.78 9.69
CA GLN A 328 -17.37 7.48 10.68
C GLN A 328 -17.69 8.15 12.01
N ARG A 329 -18.15 7.38 13.01
CA ARG A 329 -18.53 7.89 14.33
C ARG A 329 -17.34 7.81 15.30
N ALA A 330 -17.22 8.82 16.15
CA ALA A 330 -16.29 8.77 17.26
C ALA A 330 -16.79 7.73 18.28
N PHE A 331 -15.90 6.87 18.74
CA PHE A 331 -16.17 5.89 19.81
C PHE A 331 -15.16 6.01 20.97
N LEU A 332 -14.23 6.95 20.87
CA LEU A 332 -13.31 7.36 21.93
C LEU A 332 -13.45 8.86 22.17
N ALA A 333 -13.21 9.28 23.41
CA ALA A 333 -13.13 10.70 23.76
C ALA A 333 -11.84 11.32 23.18
N ALA A 334 -11.88 12.62 22.89
CA ALA A 334 -10.69 13.37 22.47
C ALA A 334 -9.62 13.36 23.58
N PRO A 335 -8.37 12.99 23.29
CA PRO A 335 -7.29 13.00 24.28
C PRO A 335 -6.79 14.43 24.52
N GLY A 336 -6.84 14.88 25.77
CA GLY A 336 -6.29 16.18 26.20
C GLY A 336 -6.80 17.35 25.35
N GLU A 337 -5.86 18.08 24.75
CA GLU A 337 -6.14 19.25 23.91
C GLU A 337 -6.29 18.93 22.42
N ALA A 338 -6.26 17.64 22.03
CA ALA A 338 -6.39 17.27 20.62
C ALA A 338 -7.73 17.73 20.05
N ARG A 339 -7.70 18.17 18.79
CA ARG A 339 -8.87 18.71 18.07
C ARG A 339 -8.95 18.12 16.66
N PRO A 340 -10.16 18.02 16.08
CA PRO A 340 -10.29 17.54 14.71
C PRO A 340 -9.66 18.55 13.73
N ASP A 341 -9.10 18.05 12.63
CA ASP A 341 -8.40 18.87 11.63
C ASP A 341 -9.23 20.05 11.12
N TRP A 342 -10.54 19.85 10.89
CA TRP A 342 -11.44 20.91 10.42
C TRP A 342 -11.57 22.06 11.43
N TRP A 343 -11.55 21.75 12.73
CA TRP A 343 -11.61 22.75 13.79
C TRP A 343 -10.32 23.54 13.84
N ILE A 344 -9.18 22.85 13.72
CA ILE A 344 -7.85 23.48 13.70
C ILE A 344 -7.76 24.47 12.52
N LEU A 345 -8.18 24.05 11.33
CA LEU A 345 -8.27 24.93 10.16
C LEU A 345 -9.20 26.13 10.40
N GLY A 346 -10.38 25.88 10.98
CA GLY A 346 -11.34 26.95 11.30
C GLY A 346 -10.78 27.98 12.28
N GLU A 347 -10.05 27.54 13.31
CA GLU A 347 -9.43 28.43 14.30
C GLU A 347 -8.27 29.26 13.74
N VAL A 348 -7.47 28.69 12.83
CA VAL A 348 -6.46 29.45 12.08
C VAL A 348 -7.14 30.48 11.18
N ALA A 349 -8.17 30.08 10.42
CA ALA A 349 -8.91 30.98 9.54
C ALA A 349 -9.57 32.14 10.30
N LYS A 350 -10.16 31.88 11.48
CA LYS A 350 -10.71 32.92 12.37
C LYS A 350 -9.65 33.94 12.78
N ARG A 351 -8.46 33.49 13.17
CA ARG A 351 -7.34 34.37 13.56
C ARG A 351 -6.77 35.18 12.39
N LEU A 352 -6.92 34.68 11.17
CA LEU A 352 -6.60 35.41 9.93
C LEU A 352 -7.72 36.36 9.46
N GLY A 353 -8.83 36.47 10.19
CA GLY A 353 -9.95 37.38 9.88
C GLY A 353 -11.07 36.76 9.04
N PHE A 354 -11.04 35.46 8.75
CA PHE A 354 -12.06 34.75 7.96
C PHE A 354 -13.13 34.07 8.81
N GLY A 355 -13.32 34.49 10.06
CA GLY A 355 -14.16 33.77 11.02
C GLY A 355 -15.61 33.55 10.57
N HIS A 356 -16.20 34.51 9.84
CA HIS A 356 -17.56 34.38 9.29
C HIS A 356 -17.72 33.22 8.31
N ALA A 357 -16.67 32.83 7.58
CA ALA A 357 -16.69 31.76 6.59
C ALA A 357 -16.29 30.39 7.16
N PHE A 358 -15.74 30.35 8.37
CA PHE A 358 -15.21 29.13 9.00
C PHE A 358 -15.81 28.86 10.39
N ASN A 359 -17.00 29.42 10.67
CA ASN A 359 -17.68 29.26 11.96
C ASN A 359 -18.52 27.97 12.04
N PHE A 360 -17.91 26.83 11.74
CA PHE A 360 -18.55 25.53 11.83
C PHE A 360 -18.53 24.99 13.27
N ASN A 361 -19.64 24.40 13.71
CA ASN A 361 -19.79 23.79 15.02
C ASN A 361 -19.74 22.26 14.97
N SER A 362 -19.98 21.65 13.80
CA SER A 362 -20.02 20.20 13.64
C SER A 362 -19.57 19.75 12.24
N ALA A 363 -19.20 18.47 12.13
CA ALA A 363 -18.91 17.85 10.84
C ALA A 363 -20.15 17.77 9.94
N ALA A 364 -21.36 17.74 10.52
CA ALA A 364 -22.62 17.73 9.78
C ALA A 364 -22.84 19.05 9.03
N GLU A 365 -22.49 20.20 9.63
CA GLU A 365 -22.56 21.50 8.96
C GLU A 365 -21.62 21.56 7.74
N ILE A 366 -20.39 21.06 7.88
CA ILE A 366 -19.42 20.99 6.78
C ILE A 366 -19.93 20.03 5.69
N PHE A 367 -20.49 18.88 6.07
CA PHE A 367 -21.05 17.92 5.12
C PHE A 367 -22.23 18.49 4.34
N ARG A 368 -23.13 19.24 5.00
CA ARG A 368 -24.22 19.97 4.34
C ARG A 368 -23.71 21.00 3.33
N GLU A 369 -22.70 21.79 3.69
CA GLU A 369 -22.09 22.75 2.76
C GLU A 369 -21.47 22.04 1.56
N HIS A 370 -20.73 20.95 1.80
CA HIS A 370 -20.14 20.14 0.73
C HIS A 370 -21.20 19.57 -0.21
N ALA A 371 -22.31 19.06 0.35
CA ALA A 371 -23.44 18.58 -0.43
C ALA A 371 -24.11 19.69 -1.25
N ALA A 372 -24.34 20.85 -0.65
CA ALA A 372 -24.88 22.02 -1.33
C ALA A 372 -23.98 22.47 -2.50
N LEU A 373 -22.66 22.51 -2.30
CA LEU A 373 -21.70 22.86 -3.35
C LEU A 373 -21.73 21.84 -4.50
N SER A 374 -21.82 20.56 -4.20
CA SER A 374 -21.87 19.51 -5.22
C SER A 374 -23.09 19.65 -6.16
N ALA A 375 -24.22 20.10 -5.63
CA ALA A 375 -25.47 20.29 -6.37
C ALA A 375 -25.59 21.68 -7.01
N PHE A 376 -24.88 22.69 -6.49
CA PHE A 376 -24.97 24.07 -6.95
C PHE A 376 -24.64 24.16 -8.45
N GLU A 377 -25.64 24.50 -9.27
CA GLU A 377 -25.55 24.57 -10.74
C GLU A 377 -24.91 23.31 -11.35
N ASN A 378 -25.23 22.13 -10.81
CA ASN A 378 -24.78 20.88 -11.40
C ASN A 378 -25.64 20.51 -12.61
N ASN A 379 -26.97 20.45 -12.44
CA ASN A 379 -27.94 20.18 -13.52
C ASN A 379 -27.56 18.95 -14.40
N GLY A 380 -26.88 17.95 -13.81
CA GLY A 380 -26.38 16.76 -14.51
C GLY A 380 -25.09 16.95 -15.32
N GLY A 381 -24.49 18.14 -15.30
CA GLY A 381 -23.26 18.47 -16.01
C GLY A 381 -22.00 17.86 -15.40
N ARG A 382 -22.03 17.43 -14.14
CA ARG A 382 -20.93 16.77 -13.42
C ARG A 382 -21.39 15.44 -12.81
N ASP A 383 -20.45 14.55 -12.53
CA ASP A 383 -20.72 13.22 -12.01
C ASP A 383 -21.03 13.21 -10.51
N PHE A 384 -20.23 13.94 -9.74
CA PHE A 384 -20.35 14.04 -8.29
C PHE A 384 -21.48 14.98 -7.89
N ASP A 385 -22.51 14.41 -7.29
CA ASP A 385 -23.65 15.14 -6.72
C ASP A 385 -24.20 14.35 -5.53
N ILE A 386 -24.17 14.96 -4.35
CA ILE A 386 -24.76 14.44 -3.12
C ILE A 386 -25.78 15.42 -2.54
N GLY A 387 -26.37 16.26 -3.40
CA GLY A 387 -27.29 17.33 -3.04
C GLY A 387 -28.48 16.90 -2.22
N ALA A 388 -28.88 15.63 -2.26
CA ALA A 388 -29.91 15.08 -1.38
C ALA A 388 -29.61 15.31 0.11
N PHE A 389 -28.33 15.46 0.49
CA PHE A 389 -27.90 15.69 1.86
C PHE A 389 -27.70 17.17 2.23
N GLN A 390 -27.98 18.13 1.35
CA GLN A 390 -27.73 19.56 1.63
C GLN A 390 -28.54 20.10 2.83
N SER A 391 -29.64 19.42 3.18
CA SER A 391 -30.52 19.77 4.31
C SER A 391 -30.63 18.66 5.33
N ILE A 392 -29.69 17.71 5.36
CA ILE A 392 -29.69 16.61 6.33
C ILE A 392 -29.59 17.17 7.76
N SER A 393 -30.51 16.77 8.64
CA SER A 393 -30.43 17.11 10.08
C SER A 393 -29.24 16.42 10.73
N ASP A 394 -28.77 16.94 11.87
CA ASP A 394 -27.67 16.32 12.62
C ASP A 394 -28.00 14.88 13.04
N ASP A 395 -29.22 14.60 13.52
CA ASP A 395 -29.67 13.23 13.87
C ASP A 395 -29.63 12.28 12.66
N ALA A 396 -30.12 12.74 11.50
CA ALA A 396 -30.07 11.95 10.26
C ALA A 396 -28.64 11.76 9.74
N PHE A 397 -27.74 12.74 9.91
CA PHE A 397 -26.32 12.58 9.60
C PHE A 397 -25.68 11.55 10.53
N ASP A 398 -26.03 11.58 11.82
CA ASP A 398 -25.55 10.60 12.79
C ASP A 398 -26.13 9.21 12.58
N ALA A 399 -27.30 9.09 11.96
CA ALA A 399 -27.92 7.83 11.54
C ALA A 399 -27.59 7.42 10.09
N LEU A 400 -26.75 8.18 9.37
CA LEU A 400 -26.54 7.99 7.93
C LEU A 400 -26.06 6.56 7.60
N ASP A 401 -26.86 5.88 6.78
CA ASP A 401 -26.53 4.60 6.19
C ASP A 401 -25.53 4.76 5.02
N PRO A 402 -24.69 3.73 4.75
CA PRO A 402 -23.75 3.79 3.65
C PRO A 402 -24.43 3.98 2.29
N ALA A 403 -24.08 5.04 1.57
CA ALA A 403 -24.78 5.42 0.34
C ALA A 403 -23.79 5.65 -0.81
N LEU A 404 -24.16 5.21 -2.02
CA LEU A 404 -23.32 5.36 -3.21
C LEU A 404 -23.67 6.66 -3.91
N TRP A 405 -22.69 7.53 -4.15
CA TRP A 405 -22.95 8.71 -4.98
C TRP A 405 -22.94 8.36 -6.48
N PRO A 406 -23.77 9.04 -7.30
CA PRO A 406 -24.53 10.26 -7.00
C PRO A 406 -25.86 9.98 -6.29
N ILE A 407 -26.28 10.94 -5.46
CA ILE A 407 -27.55 10.97 -4.73
C ILE A 407 -28.12 12.38 -4.83
N ARG A 408 -28.88 12.63 -5.89
CA ARG A 408 -29.39 13.96 -6.24
C ARG A 408 -30.70 14.22 -5.49
N PRO A 409 -31.08 15.49 -5.28
CA PRO A 409 -32.38 15.82 -4.73
C PRO A 409 -33.52 15.18 -5.53
N GLY A 410 -34.35 14.38 -4.86
CA GLY A 410 -35.50 13.71 -5.48
C GLY A 410 -35.22 12.34 -6.09
N ASP A 411 -33.97 11.85 -6.06
CA ASP A 411 -33.66 10.48 -6.45
C ASP A 411 -34.36 9.49 -5.50
N SER A 412 -35.00 8.47 -6.07
CA SER A 412 -35.63 7.37 -5.31
C SER A 412 -34.66 6.25 -4.99
N GLU A 413 -33.66 6.04 -5.86
CA GLU A 413 -32.61 5.02 -5.73
C GLU A 413 -31.27 5.60 -6.21
N PRO A 414 -30.14 5.26 -5.56
CA PRO A 414 -28.83 5.75 -5.97
C PRO A 414 -28.37 5.12 -7.29
N GLN A 415 -27.74 5.91 -8.15
CA GLN A 415 -27.15 5.41 -9.39
C GLN A 415 -25.92 4.54 -9.08
N GLN A 416 -26.05 3.22 -9.24
CA GLN A 416 -24.99 2.27 -8.87
C GLN A 416 -23.81 2.22 -9.85
N ARG A 417 -24.10 2.40 -11.15
CA ARG A 417 -23.13 2.25 -12.23
C ARG A 417 -23.22 3.39 -13.23
N PHE A 418 -22.13 3.64 -13.94
CA PHE A 418 -22.03 4.68 -14.96
C PHE A 418 -21.68 4.13 -16.33
N PHE A 419 -22.20 4.78 -17.36
CA PHE A 419 -21.77 4.67 -18.76
C PHE A 419 -22.23 3.46 -19.55
N ALA A 420 -23.13 2.60 -19.04
CA ALA A 420 -23.70 1.52 -19.85
C ALA A 420 -24.35 2.04 -21.15
N ASP A 421 -25.01 3.21 -21.06
CA ASP A 421 -25.69 3.90 -22.17
C ASP A 421 -24.96 5.21 -22.56
N GLY A 422 -23.65 5.29 -22.30
CA GLY A 422 -22.87 6.52 -22.50
C GLY A 422 -23.16 7.60 -21.47
N GLY A 423 -23.29 8.86 -21.89
CA GLY A 423 -23.51 9.99 -20.98
C GLY A 423 -22.24 10.42 -20.22
N PHE A 424 -21.10 10.37 -20.89
CA PHE A 424 -19.80 10.79 -20.35
C PHE A 424 -19.74 12.28 -20.07
N TYR A 425 -18.73 12.71 -19.32
CA TYR A 425 -18.56 14.08 -18.87
C TYR A 425 -17.54 14.87 -19.71
N GLY A 426 -17.18 14.35 -20.89
CA GLY A 426 -16.47 15.11 -21.92
C GLY A 426 -17.33 16.25 -22.49
N SER A 427 -16.70 17.21 -23.16
CA SER A 427 -17.40 18.37 -23.76
C SER A 427 -18.45 17.98 -24.80
N ASP A 428 -18.26 16.85 -25.48
CA ASP A 428 -19.19 16.26 -26.45
C ASP A 428 -20.08 15.15 -25.86
N ARG A 429 -20.02 14.94 -24.54
CA ARG A 429 -20.71 13.86 -23.80
C ARG A 429 -20.33 12.44 -24.24
N LYS A 430 -19.20 12.29 -24.95
CA LYS A 430 -18.63 11.01 -25.36
C LYS A 430 -17.39 10.67 -24.54
N ALA A 431 -17.06 9.38 -24.50
CA ALA A 431 -15.75 8.94 -24.04
C ALA A 431 -14.71 9.13 -25.13
N HIS A 432 -13.48 9.40 -24.73
CA HIS A 432 -12.36 9.52 -25.65
C HIS A 432 -11.43 8.31 -25.52
N PHE A 433 -11.22 7.59 -26.62
CA PHE A 433 -10.17 6.60 -26.75
C PHE A 433 -8.82 7.31 -26.82
N ALA A 434 -8.07 7.30 -25.73
CA ALA A 434 -6.76 7.93 -25.72
C ALA A 434 -5.73 7.01 -26.40
N ALA A 435 -4.91 7.56 -27.30
CA ALA A 435 -3.76 6.87 -27.88
C ALA A 435 -2.58 6.87 -26.88
N PRO A 436 -2.22 5.73 -26.26
CA PRO A 436 -1.16 5.70 -25.25
C PRO A 436 0.23 5.92 -25.89
N ASP A 437 1.16 6.53 -25.15
CA ASP A 437 2.54 6.69 -25.60
C ASP A 437 3.34 5.37 -25.54
N ILE A 438 4.39 5.24 -26.37
CA ILE A 438 5.22 4.02 -26.48
C ILE A 438 5.74 3.64 -25.08
N PRO A 439 5.61 2.37 -24.64
CA PRO A 439 5.97 2.00 -23.28
C PRO A 439 7.49 2.10 -23.10
N ALA A 440 7.91 2.87 -22.11
CA ALA A 440 9.30 3.12 -21.78
C ALA A 440 9.44 3.41 -20.28
N LEU A 441 10.43 2.80 -19.65
CA LEU A 441 10.84 3.19 -18.31
C LEU A 441 11.65 4.47 -18.39
N ARG A 442 11.60 5.33 -17.36
CA ARG A 442 12.33 6.60 -17.40
C ARG A 442 13.83 6.44 -17.33
N ILE A 443 14.29 5.41 -16.63
CA ILE A 443 15.70 5.08 -16.50
C ILE A 443 15.92 3.61 -16.82
N GLU A 444 16.82 3.37 -17.77
CA GLU A 444 17.30 2.03 -18.09
C GLU A 444 18.36 1.55 -17.11
N THR A 445 18.41 0.23 -16.91
CA THR A 445 19.50 -0.41 -16.17
C THR A 445 20.81 -0.29 -16.94
N HIS A 446 21.93 -0.21 -16.22
CA HIS A 446 23.27 -0.13 -16.81
C HIS A 446 24.27 -0.91 -15.95
N ALA A 447 25.54 -1.00 -16.36
CA ALA A 447 26.54 -1.84 -15.67
C ALA A 447 26.70 -1.54 -14.17
N GLY A 448 26.58 -0.27 -13.76
CA GLY A 448 26.63 0.17 -12.36
C GLY A 448 25.34 -0.06 -11.56
N ARG A 449 24.20 -0.25 -12.24
CA ARG A 449 22.87 -0.50 -11.68
C ARG A 449 22.17 -1.59 -12.50
N PRO A 450 22.64 -2.86 -12.44
CA PRO A 450 22.21 -3.90 -13.36
C PRO A 450 20.85 -4.52 -13.00
N LEU A 451 20.32 -4.23 -11.81
CA LEU A 451 19.05 -4.73 -11.32
C LEU A 451 18.01 -3.60 -11.26
N ARG A 452 16.74 -3.96 -11.09
CA ARG A 452 15.65 -3.00 -10.95
C ARG A 452 14.87 -3.22 -9.67
N LEU A 453 14.75 -2.17 -8.86
CA LEU A 453 14.02 -2.16 -7.60
C LEU A 453 12.53 -1.86 -7.84
N ASN A 454 11.71 -2.82 -7.42
CA ASN A 454 10.28 -2.68 -7.22
C ASN A 454 9.99 -2.47 -5.72
N THR A 455 8.98 -1.67 -5.39
CA THR A 455 8.60 -1.41 -4.00
C THR A 455 7.14 -1.77 -3.76
N GLY A 456 6.83 -2.23 -2.56
CA GLY A 456 5.44 -2.56 -2.22
C GLY A 456 5.18 -2.68 -0.73
N ARG A 457 4.25 -3.56 -0.38
CA ARG A 457 3.71 -3.68 0.97
C ARG A 457 3.81 -5.10 1.50
N ILE A 458 3.82 -5.21 2.82
CA ILE A 458 3.58 -6.45 3.55
C ILE A 458 2.18 -6.43 4.17
N ARG A 459 1.69 -7.61 4.52
CA ARG A 459 0.33 -7.85 5.01
C ARG A 459 -0.04 -7.04 6.25
N ASP A 460 0.82 -7.03 7.27
CA ASP A 460 0.45 -6.60 8.62
C ASP A 460 0.83 -5.15 8.96
N GLN A 461 1.47 -4.44 8.03
CA GLN A 461 1.95 -3.08 8.26
C GLN A 461 1.29 -2.08 7.32
N TRP A 462 0.95 -0.90 7.86
CA TRP A 462 0.27 0.15 7.12
C TRP A 462 1.18 1.36 6.96
N HIS A 463 1.50 1.69 5.70
CA HIS A 463 2.38 2.82 5.35
C HIS A 463 3.64 2.85 6.24
N THR A 464 3.93 3.97 6.89
CA THR A 464 5.14 4.26 7.67
C THR A 464 5.08 3.75 9.12
N MET A 465 4.22 2.77 9.39
CA MET A 465 4.08 2.09 10.69
C MET A 465 3.77 2.98 11.91
N THR A 466 3.36 4.24 11.73
CA THR A 466 3.05 5.16 12.84
C THR A 466 1.93 4.66 13.75
N ARG A 467 1.07 3.75 13.24
CA ARG A 467 0.02 3.08 14.01
C ARG A 467 0.21 1.58 14.10
N SER A 468 0.37 0.90 12.96
CA SER A 468 0.49 -0.56 12.92
C SER A 468 1.77 -1.07 13.60
N GLY A 469 2.85 -0.29 13.56
CA GLY A 469 4.13 -0.62 14.21
C GLY A 469 4.07 -0.54 15.74
N MET A 470 3.04 0.08 16.32
CA MET A 470 2.80 0.09 17.77
C MET A 470 2.07 -1.17 18.26
N SER A 471 1.57 -2.02 17.36
CA SER A 471 0.82 -3.21 17.74
C SER A 471 1.74 -4.42 17.85
N PRO A 472 1.92 -5.03 19.04
CA PRO A 472 2.72 -6.24 19.19
C PRO A 472 2.24 -7.39 18.30
N ARG A 473 0.92 -7.47 18.15
CA ARG A 473 0.25 -8.46 17.34
C ARG A 473 0.58 -8.34 15.86
N LEU A 474 0.57 -7.13 15.31
CA LEU A 474 0.86 -6.88 13.89
C LEU A 474 2.37 -6.92 13.60
N GLY A 475 3.22 -6.59 14.58
CA GLY A 475 4.68 -6.67 14.47
C GLY A 475 5.27 -8.09 14.57
N SER A 476 4.44 -9.09 14.87
CA SER A 476 4.91 -10.45 15.19
C SER A 476 5.27 -11.34 13.99
N HIS A 477 4.85 -10.99 12.77
CA HIS A 477 5.08 -11.82 11.58
C HIS A 477 6.41 -11.50 10.89
N LEU A 478 6.67 -10.21 10.59
CA LEU A 478 7.88 -9.73 9.92
C LEU A 478 8.39 -8.49 10.66
N ALA A 479 9.44 -8.67 11.46
CA ALA A 479 10.02 -7.61 12.29
C ALA A 479 11.12 -6.81 11.58
N GLU A 480 11.83 -7.44 10.64
CA GLU A 480 13.01 -6.87 9.98
C GLU A 480 12.71 -6.40 8.54
N PRO A 481 13.26 -5.25 8.13
CA PRO A 481 13.18 -4.80 6.75
C PRO A 481 14.04 -5.69 5.84
N PHE A 482 13.52 -6.01 4.66
CA PHE A 482 14.15 -6.98 3.77
C PHE A 482 14.13 -6.58 2.28
N VAL A 483 15.01 -7.23 1.52
CA VAL A 483 15.02 -7.27 0.05
C VAL A 483 14.75 -8.70 -0.42
N GLU A 484 13.82 -8.85 -1.37
CA GLU A 484 13.65 -10.09 -2.12
C GLU A 484 14.46 -10.08 -3.40
N ILE A 485 15.10 -11.22 -3.71
CA ILE A 485 15.91 -11.44 -4.91
C ILE A 485 15.71 -12.87 -5.43
N HIS A 486 15.79 -13.06 -6.76
CA HIS A 486 15.73 -14.39 -7.37
C HIS A 486 17.01 -15.21 -7.05
N PRO A 487 16.92 -16.55 -6.84
CA PRO A 487 18.09 -17.40 -6.55
C PRO A 487 19.28 -17.24 -7.51
N ASP A 488 19.04 -17.17 -8.81
CA ASP A 488 20.11 -17.02 -9.80
C ASP A 488 20.81 -15.67 -9.71
N ASP A 489 20.07 -14.59 -9.42
CA ASP A 489 20.67 -13.28 -9.21
C ASP A 489 21.42 -13.26 -7.88
N ALA A 490 20.87 -13.89 -6.83
CA ALA A 490 21.57 -14.03 -5.56
C ALA A 490 22.92 -14.72 -5.74
N THR A 491 22.95 -15.83 -6.49
CA THR A 491 24.18 -16.54 -6.87
C THR A 491 25.14 -15.64 -7.65
N LYS A 492 24.63 -14.95 -8.69
CA LYS A 492 25.41 -14.05 -9.53
C LYS A 492 26.07 -12.90 -8.76
N PHE A 493 25.41 -12.38 -7.73
CA PHE A 493 25.88 -11.25 -6.93
C PHE A 493 26.49 -11.65 -5.57
N GLY A 494 26.67 -12.95 -5.31
CA GLY A 494 27.27 -13.44 -4.06
C GLY A 494 26.41 -13.16 -2.81
N ILE A 495 25.09 -13.16 -2.96
CA ILE A 495 24.12 -12.86 -1.92
C ILE A 495 23.59 -14.17 -1.32
N THR A 496 23.53 -14.25 0.01
CA THR A 496 23.07 -15.44 0.75
C THR A 496 21.74 -15.17 1.43
N ASP A 497 20.85 -16.16 1.50
CA ASP A 497 19.58 -16.03 2.21
C ASP A 497 19.82 -15.78 3.72
N ASP A 498 18.92 -15.02 4.36
CA ASP A 498 19.04 -14.60 5.77
C ASP A 498 20.33 -13.78 6.09
N SER A 499 21.11 -13.37 5.07
CA SER A 499 22.24 -12.43 5.22
C SER A 499 21.76 -10.98 5.16
N PHE A 500 22.70 -10.02 5.25
CA PHE A 500 22.43 -8.63 4.91
C PHE A 500 23.01 -8.30 3.54
N ALA A 501 22.38 -7.34 2.86
CA ALA A 501 22.86 -6.79 1.61
C ALA A 501 22.68 -5.28 1.57
N ARG A 502 23.68 -4.59 1.02
CA ARG A 502 23.61 -3.17 0.72
C ARG A 502 22.99 -2.97 -0.65
N LEU A 503 21.89 -2.22 -0.68
CA LEU A 503 21.24 -1.76 -1.91
C LEU A 503 21.64 -0.32 -2.16
N VAL A 504 22.01 -0.02 -3.40
CA VAL A 504 22.40 1.33 -3.81
C VAL A 504 21.66 1.70 -5.09
N THR A 505 21.16 2.93 -5.11
CA THR A 505 20.62 3.60 -6.31
C THR A 505 21.37 4.92 -6.50
N ASP A 506 21.03 5.69 -7.51
CA ASP A 506 21.63 7.01 -7.72
C ASP A 506 21.09 8.08 -6.75
N TYR A 507 20.10 7.72 -5.91
CA TYR A 507 19.44 8.61 -4.97
C TYR A 507 19.79 8.33 -3.51
N GLY A 508 20.16 7.08 -3.19
CA GLY A 508 20.46 6.69 -1.81
C GLY A 508 20.80 5.22 -1.67
N GLU A 509 20.98 4.80 -0.42
CA GLU A 509 21.29 3.42 -0.05
C GLU A 509 20.49 2.93 1.16
N CYS A 510 20.38 1.61 1.28
CA CYS A 510 19.82 0.91 2.44
C CYS A 510 20.63 -0.37 2.69
N ILE A 511 20.62 -0.86 3.92
CA ILE A 511 21.11 -2.19 4.27
C ILE A 511 19.91 -2.99 4.76
N LEU A 512 19.57 -4.04 4.03
CA LEU A 512 18.36 -4.82 4.24
C LEU A 512 18.70 -6.29 4.43
N LYS A 513 17.86 -7.01 5.18
CA LYS A 513 17.94 -8.46 5.30
C LYS A 513 17.55 -9.12 3.97
N VAL A 514 18.23 -10.19 3.59
CA VAL A 514 18.00 -10.87 2.31
C VAL A 514 16.93 -11.94 2.47
N ALA A 515 16.01 -11.97 1.50
CA ALA A 515 15.07 -13.07 1.29
C ALA A 515 15.21 -13.59 -0.15
N VAL A 516 15.90 -14.72 -0.33
CA VAL A 516 16.04 -15.37 -1.64
C VAL A 516 14.75 -16.12 -1.97
N ASN A 517 14.09 -15.75 -3.08
CA ASN A 517 12.78 -16.31 -3.42
C ASN A 517 12.55 -16.39 -4.94
N ALA A 518 12.24 -17.59 -5.43
CA ALA A 518 11.94 -17.85 -6.83
C ALA A 518 10.64 -17.17 -7.34
N ARG A 519 9.80 -16.62 -6.44
CA ARG A 519 8.65 -15.79 -6.83
C ARG A 519 9.03 -14.47 -7.48
N GLN A 520 10.30 -14.08 -7.33
CA GLN A 520 10.83 -12.83 -7.83
C GLN A 520 11.36 -13.00 -9.24
N GLN A 521 11.07 -12.08 -10.15
CA GLN A 521 11.56 -12.17 -11.52
C GLN A 521 13.08 -11.93 -11.55
N ARG A 522 13.81 -12.65 -12.42
CA ARG A 522 15.25 -12.40 -12.64
C ARG A 522 15.49 -10.95 -13.07
N GLY A 523 16.58 -10.34 -12.60
CA GLY A 523 16.91 -8.94 -12.81
C GLY A 523 16.15 -7.95 -11.91
N MET A 524 15.27 -8.43 -11.02
CA MET A 524 14.43 -7.60 -10.17
C MET A 524 14.75 -7.77 -8.68
N LEU A 525 14.60 -6.68 -7.94
CA LEU A 525 14.60 -6.62 -6.48
C LEU A 525 13.22 -6.17 -5.99
N PHE A 526 12.82 -6.61 -4.81
CA PHE A 526 11.63 -6.08 -4.13
C PHE A 526 11.93 -5.67 -2.69
N ALA A 527 11.56 -4.45 -2.30
CA ALA A 527 11.66 -3.98 -0.91
C ALA A 527 10.35 -3.35 -0.42
N PRO A 528 9.83 -3.70 0.77
CA PRO A 528 8.65 -3.05 1.32
C PRO A 528 8.95 -1.64 1.84
N ILE A 529 7.99 -0.72 1.70
CA ILE A 529 8.18 0.71 2.00
C ILE A 529 8.00 1.10 3.48
N HIS A 530 7.81 0.13 4.37
CA HIS A 530 7.17 0.41 5.66
C HIS A 530 8.08 1.03 6.71
N TRP A 531 9.33 0.58 6.77
CA TRP A 531 10.28 1.03 7.77
C TRP A 531 10.76 2.46 7.47
N SER A 532 11.02 3.20 8.56
CA SER A 532 11.47 4.59 8.55
C SER A 532 12.60 4.79 9.56
N GLN A 533 13.17 5.99 9.70
CA GLN A 533 14.22 6.21 10.71
C GLN A 533 13.70 6.03 12.14
N ALA A 534 12.40 6.22 12.37
CA ALA A 534 11.76 5.96 13.65
C ALA A 534 11.65 4.45 13.99
N THR A 535 11.82 3.56 13.01
CA THR A 535 11.59 2.10 13.16
C THR A 535 12.74 1.23 12.66
N ALA A 536 13.73 1.80 11.96
CA ALA A 536 14.96 1.12 11.57
C ALA A 536 16.09 2.12 11.23
N SER A 537 17.36 1.75 11.38
CA SER A 537 18.47 2.67 11.10
C SER A 537 18.79 2.87 9.62
N ASN A 538 18.73 1.83 8.79
CA ASN A 538 19.19 1.84 7.39
C ASN A 538 18.18 1.24 6.40
N ALA A 539 16.88 1.53 6.58
CA ALA A 539 15.80 0.91 5.80
C ALA A 539 14.75 1.88 5.25
N ARG A 540 15.10 3.15 5.04
CA ARG A 540 14.21 4.13 4.40
C ARG A 540 14.16 3.90 2.89
N VAL A 541 13.34 2.94 2.44
CA VAL A 541 13.22 2.59 1.01
C VAL A 541 12.79 3.78 0.14
N GLY A 542 12.07 4.77 0.69
CA GLY A 542 11.72 6.01 -0.03
C GLY A 542 12.93 6.80 -0.55
N ALA A 543 14.09 6.69 0.11
CA ALA A 543 15.34 7.33 -0.33
C ALA A 543 15.93 6.70 -1.60
N LEU A 544 15.58 5.44 -1.90
CA LEU A 544 16.05 4.71 -3.08
C LEU A 544 15.24 5.04 -4.34
N ILE A 545 14.06 5.65 -4.20
CA ILE A 545 13.09 5.76 -5.28
C ILE A 545 13.41 6.97 -6.17
N SER A 546 13.42 6.77 -7.48
CA SER A 546 13.59 7.85 -8.45
C SER A 546 12.42 8.85 -8.41
N PRO A 547 12.70 10.17 -8.51
CA PRO A 547 11.66 11.20 -8.47
C PRO A 547 11.01 11.46 -9.83
N HIS A 548 11.26 10.64 -10.86
CA HIS A 548 10.63 10.83 -12.16
C HIS A 548 9.14 10.52 -12.10
N THR A 549 8.34 11.44 -12.65
CA THR A 549 6.89 11.38 -12.55
C THR A 549 6.20 11.23 -13.90
N ASP A 550 4.98 10.71 -13.85
CA ASP A 550 4.04 10.73 -14.97
C ASP A 550 3.64 12.18 -15.30
N PRO A 551 3.73 12.61 -16.57
CA PRO A 551 3.58 14.02 -16.94
C PRO A 551 2.16 14.54 -16.67
N PHE A 552 1.15 13.67 -16.74
CA PHE A 552 -0.25 14.06 -16.53
C PHE A 552 -0.61 14.10 -15.05
N SER A 553 -0.22 13.08 -14.29
CA SER A 553 -0.70 12.84 -12.93
C SER A 553 0.29 13.21 -11.83
N GLY A 554 1.57 13.36 -12.16
CA GLY A 554 2.67 13.59 -11.23
C GLY A 554 2.99 12.41 -10.32
N GLN A 555 2.50 11.21 -10.62
CA GLN A 555 2.86 10.01 -9.84
C GLN A 555 4.30 9.57 -10.14
N PRO A 556 5.11 9.26 -9.11
CA PRO A 556 6.47 8.80 -9.31
C PRO A 556 6.58 7.34 -9.77
N GLU A 557 7.66 7.02 -10.46
CA GLU A 557 8.01 5.67 -10.93
C GLU A 557 8.59 4.79 -9.81
N SER A 558 7.79 4.55 -8.76
CA SER A 558 8.24 3.82 -7.57
C SER A 558 8.43 2.30 -7.76
N LYS A 559 8.15 1.77 -8.95
CA LYS A 559 8.13 0.33 -9.24
C LYS A 559 9.30 -0.14 -10.10
N ALA A 560 10.19 0.77 -10.51
CA ALA A 560 11.15 0.48 -11.56
C ALA A 560 12.49 1.22 -11.45
N THR A 561 12.98 1.55 -10.24
CA THR A 561 14.25 2.29 -10.07
C THR A 561 15.47 1.38 -10.28
N PRO A 562 16.44 1.71 -11.15
CA PRO A 562 17.67 0.93 -11.28
C PRO A 562 18.48 0.90 -9.98
N ALA A 563 19.03 -0.28 -9.66
CA ALA A 563 19.73 -0.54 -8.41
C ALA A 563 20.92 -1.51 -8.61
N SER A 564 21.85 -1.46 -7.66
CA SER A 564 22.86 -2.50 -7.44
C SER A 564 22.69 -3.10 -6.04
N ILE A 565 23.09 -4.37 -5.89
CA ILE A 565 23.11 -5.08 -4.61
C ILE A 565 24.50 -5.67 -4.38
N ALA A 566 24.97 -5.63 -3.14
CA ALA A 566 26.22 -6.26 -2.73
C ALA A 566 26.05 -6.88 -1.33
N PRO A 567 26.75 -7.99 -1.02
CA PRO A 567 26.71 -8.58 0.31
C PRO A 567 27.23 -7.58 1.34
N TYR A 568 26.62 -7.58 2.53
CA TYR A 568 27.08 -6.81 3.68
C TYR A 568 27.11 -7.74 4.89
N GLU A 569 28.28 -7.93 5.50
CA GLU A 569 28.42 -8.83 6.63
C GLU A 569 28.43 -8.07 7.95
N TYR A 570 27.69 -8.62 8.92
CA TYR A 570 27.79 -8.24 10.31
C TYR A 570 28.41 -9.39 11.10
N VAL A 571 29.44 -9.09 11.88
CA VAL A 571 30.14 -10.07 12.74
C VAL A 571 29.17 -10.57 13.82
N PHE A 572 28.38 -9.67 14.38
CA PHE A 572 27.42 -9.97 15.44
C PHE A 572 26.00 -9.64 15.04
N ARG A 573 25.07 -10.48 15.52
CA ARG A 573 23.63 -10.23 15.51
C ARG A 573 23.12 -10.34 16.92
N GLY A 574 21.99 -9.70 17.17
CA GLY A 574 21.44 -9.71 18.49
C GLY A 574 20.07 -9.09 18.54
N PHE A 575 19.56 -9.06 19.76
CA PHE A 575 18.34 -8.37 20.06
C PHE A 575 18.35 -7.81 21.48
N VAL A 576 17.57 -6.75 21.68
CA VAL A 576 17.28 -6.21 23.00
C VAL A 576 15.78 -6.04 23.21
N LEU A 577 15.29 -6.52 24.34
CA LEU A 577 13.94 -6.29 24.86
C LEU A 577 14.03 -5.34 26.03
N SER A 578 13.11 -4.38 26.14
CA SER A 578 13.13 -3.37 27.20
C SER A 578 11.73 -2.85 27.51
N ARG A 579 11.44 -2.60 28.78
CA ARG A 579 10.17 -1.96 29.19
C ARG A 579 10.07 -0.50 28.75
N VAL A 580 11.21 0.13 28.48
CA VAL A 580 11.32 1.52 28.02
C VAL A 580 11.97 1.60 26.65
N GLN A 581 11.70 2.68 25.92
CA GLN A 581 12.35 2.92 24.63
C GLN A 581 13.84 3.21 24.85
N LEU A 582 14.70 2.53 24.10
CA LEU A 582 16.15 2.66 24.21
C LEU A 582 16.73 3.54 23.11
N ALA A 583 17.75 4.32 23.46
CA ALA A 583 18.65 4.96 22.50
C ALA A 583 19.77 3.98 22.12
N LEU A 584 19.69 3.44 20.91
CA LEU A 584 20.70 2.51 20.39
C LEU A 584 21.94 3.26 19.88
N PRO A 585 23.16 2.70 20.03
CA PRO A 585 24.36 3.25 19.44
C PRO A 585 24.22 3.50 17.93
N GLY A 586 24.67 4.66 17.46
CA GLY A 586 24.43 5.11 16.08
C GLY A 586 25.10 4.28 14.99
N HIS A 587 26.09 3.46 15.34
CA HIS A 587 26.77 2.56 14.40
C HIS A 587 26.02 1.24 14.16
N LEU A 588 24.98 0.94 14.96
CA LEU A 588 24.21 -0.29 14.82
C LEU A 588 23.28 -0.28 13.62
N TRP A 589 23.21 -1.42 12.94
CA TRP A 589 22.02 -1.75 12.19
C TRP A 589 20.93 -2.19 13.16
N TRP A 590 19.72 -1.64 13.06
CA TRP A 590 18.61 -2.09 13.90
C TRP A 590 17.26 -1.94 13.22
N ALA A 591 16.31 -2.77 13.67
CA ALA A 591 14.89 -2.70 13.39
C ALA A 591 14.09 -2.86 14.68
N ARG A 592 13.15 -1.95 14.92
CA ARG A 592 12.29 -1.96 16.11
C ARG A 592 11.00 -2.70 15.82
N ALA A 593 10.61 -3.58 16.74
CA ALA A 593 9.30 -4.21 16.78
C ALA A 593 8.57 -3.85 18.09
N ALA A 594 7.24 -3.79 18.05
CA ALA A 594 6.43 -3.73 19.25
C ALA A 594 6.31 -5.14 19.86
N VAL A 595 6.38 -5.23 21.18
CA VAL A 595 6.19 -6.48 21.94
C VAL A 595 5.26 -6.23 23.13
N SER A 596 4.66 -7.30 23.65
CA SER A 596 3.78 -7.19 24.81
C SER A 596 4.56 -6.64 26.00
N GLY A 597 4.08 -5.52 26.54
CA GLY A 597 4.67 -4.88 27.71
C GLY A 597 6.02 -4.19 27.48
N GLY A 598 6.42 -3.88 26.24
CA GLY A 598 7.64 -3.11 25.99
C GLY A 598 8.05 -2.95 24.54
N TYR A 599 9.34 -2.73 24.35
CA TYR A 599 10.01 -2.48 23.08
C TYR A 599 11.01 -3.58 22.79
N ALA A 600 11.22 -3.79 21.50
CA ALA A 600 12.02 -4.86 20.95
C ALA A 600 12.87 -4.29 19.82
N TYR A 601 14.16 -4.61 19.81
CA TYR A 601 15.07 -4.19 18.76
C TYR A 601 15.88 -5.40 18.32
N LEU A 602 15.75 -5.77 17.05
CA LEU A 602 16.70 -6.67 16.40
C LEU A 602 17.83 -5.80 15.86
N PHE A 603 19.07 -6.25 16.01
CA PHE A 603 20.22 -5.46 15.59
C PHE A 603 21.36 -6.33 15.07
N ALA A 604 22.28 -5.68 14.36
CA ALA A 604 23.53 -6.25 13.88
C ALA A 604 24.67 -5.25 14.04
N ASP A 605 25.87 -5.75 14.35
CA ASP A 605 27.04 -4.94 14.70
C ASP A 605 28.34 -5.57 14.18
N ASN A 606 29.32 -4.70 13.92
CA ASN A 606 30.72 -5.03 13.61
C ASN A 606 31.69 -4.53 14.70
N ALA A 607 31.21 -3.80 15.71
CA ALA A 607 32.01 -3.33 16.82
C ALA A 607 32.32 -4.45 17.84
N ASP A 608 33.31 -4.18 18.68
CA ASP A 608 33.77 -5.08 19.74
C ASP A 608 32.68 -5.37 20.78
N LEU A 609 32.47 -6.66 21.08
CA LEU A 609 31.53 -7.16 22.09
C LEU A 609 31.77 -6.58 23.49
N LEU A 610 33.02 -6.20 23.80
CA LEU A 610 33.40 -5.64 25.11
C LEU A 610 32.69 -4.32 25.46
N ARG A 611 32.00 -3.70 24.49
CA ARG A 611 31.24 -2.46 24.67
C ARG A 611 29.83 -2.67 25.23
N TRP A 612 29.26 -3.86 25.07
CA TRP A 612 27.89 -4.14 25.49
C TRP A 612 27.66 -4.11 27.00
N PRO A 613 28.59 -4.60 27.86
CA PRO A 613 28.41 -4.50 29.31
C PRO A 613 28.28 -3.06 29.80
N SER A 614 29.15 -2.15 29.34
CA SER A 614 29.11 -0.74 29.74
C SER A 614 27.88 -0.01 29.20
N TRP A 615 27.45 -0.35 27.98
CA TRP A 615 26.21 0.17 27.43
C TRP A 615 24.99 -0.27 28.27
N LEU A 616 24.86 -1.57 28.58
CA LEU A 616 23.75 -2.09 29.37
C LEU A 616 23.73 -1.51 30.79
N GLN A 617 24.89 -1.39 31.44
CA GLN A 617 25.01 -0.82 32.79
C GLN A 617 24.53 0.64 32.87
N SER A 618 24.50 1.38 31.76
CA SER A 618 24.05 2.77 31.77
C SER A 618 22.55 2.95 32.05
N PHE A 619 21.76 1.87 31.99
CA PHE A 619 20.31 1.88 32.28
C PHE A 619 19.77 0.60 32.93
N ALA A 620 20.60 -0.42 33.17
CA ALA A 620 20.20 -1.61 33.91
C ALA A 620 20.01 -1.30 35.41
N GLY A 621 19.04 -1.97 36.04
CA GLY A 621 18.85 -1.93 37.48
C GLY A 621 19.91 -2.74 38.24
N GLU A 622 19.82 -2.74 39.57
CA GLU A 622 20.79 -3.42 40.45
C GLU A 622 20.78 -4.95 40.31
N ASP A 623 19.64 -5.55 39.98
CA ASP A 623 19.50 -6.99 39.78
C ASP A 623 19.81 -7.37 38.32
N LEU A 624 21.07 -7.72 38.05
CA LEU A 624 21.60 -8.03 36.72
C LEU A 624 22.20 -9.45 36.69
N ALA A 625 21.74 -10.27 35.75
CA ALA A 625 22.36 -11.55 35.41
C ALA A 625 23.10 -11.44 34.08
N GLU A 626 24.29 -12.05 33.99
CA GLU A 626 25.14 -12.00 32.80
C GLU A 626 25.72 -13.37 32.44
N TYR A 627 25.84 -13.61 31.15
CA TYR A 627 26.58 -14.71 30.55
C TYR A 627 27.58 -14.13 29.55
N ARG A 628 28.86 -14.40 29.79
CA ARG A 628 29.99 -13.81 29.04
C ARG A 628 30.84 -14.92 28.46
N ASP A 629 30.81 -15.07 27.15
CA ASP A 629 31.71 -15.93 26.39
C ASP A 629 32.29 -15.14 25.21
N PHE A 630 33.18 -14.20 25.52
CA PHE A 630 33.82 -13.39 24.49
C PHE A 630 34.71 -14.20 23.55
N GLY A 631 35.19 -15.38 23.97
CA GLY A 631 35.94 -16.30 23.11
C GLY A 631 35.06 -16.93 22.02
N GLY A 632 33.82 -17.28 22.36
CA GLY A 632 32.79 -17.72 21.42
C GLY A 632 32.03 -16.57 20.72
N GLY A 633 32.34 -15.32 21.05
CA GLY A 633 31.66 -14.15 20.49
C GLY A 633 30.25 -13.92 21.02
N VAL A 634 29.96 -14.33 22.26
CA VAL A 634 28.62 -14.27 22.86
C VAL A 634 28.62 -13.38 24.12
N TYR A 635 27.64 -12.48 24.18
CA TYR A 635 27.30 -11.73 25.39
C TYR A 635 25.78 -11.71 25.58
N ARG A 636 25.32 -12.12 26.75
CA ARG A 636 23.89 -12.13 27.10
C ARG A 636 23.71 -11.60 28.50
N ALA A 637 22.70 -10.78 28.70
CA ALA A 637 22.42 -10.21 30.00
C ALA A 637 20.94 -9.85 30.16
N ALA A 638 20.46 -9.91 31.39
CA ALA A 638 19.08 -9.56 31.74
C ALA A 638 19.06 -8.81 33.06
N SER A 639 18.40 -7.64 33.08
CA SER A 639 18.08 -6.93 34.31
C SER A 639 16.66 -7.24 34.75
N PHE A 640 16.44 -7.25 36.06
CA PHE A 640 15.16 -7.60 36.65
C PHE A 640 14.71 -6.53 37.64
N ALA A 641 13.40 -6.38 37.76
CA ALA A 641 12.78 -5.64 38.86
C ALA A 641 11.48 -6.35 39.23
N GLN A 642 11.21 -6.50 40.53
CA GLN A 642 9.96 -7.10 41.03
C GLN A 642 9.65 -8.49 40.44
N GLY A 643 10.69 -9.30 40.17
CA GLY A 643 10.54 -10.67 39.65
C GLY A 643 10.25 -10.78 38.15
N ARG A 644 10.27 -9.68 37.39
CA ARG A 644 10.15 -9.68 35.92
C ARG A 644 11.39 -9.13 35.24
N ILE A 645 11.48 -9.38 33.94
CA ILE A 645 12.51 -8.81 33.06
C ILE A 645 12.19 -7.34 32.81
N GLU A 646 13.18 -6.47 33.07
CA GLU A 646 13.14 -5.05 32.72
C GLU A 646 13.85 -4.80 31.38
N THR A 647 15.05 -5.36 31.21
CA THR A 647 15.81 -5.33 29.96
C THR A 647 16.47 -6.68 29.73
N CYS A 648 16.48 -7.15 28.49
CA CYS A 648 17.18 -8.37 28.09
C CYS A 648 17.99 -8.12 26.83
N LEU A 649 19.30 -8.35 26.85
CA LEU A 649 20.22 -8.18 25.73
C LEU A 649 20.84 -9.52 25.36
N PHE A 650 20.80 -9.85 24.07
CA PHE A 650 21.43 -11.02 23.49
C PHE A 650 22.28 -10.59 22.31
N VAL A 651 23.56 -10.97 22.32
CA VAL A 651 24.52 -10.69 21.25
C VAL A 651 25.32 -11.96 20.98
N GLY A 652 25.46 -12.32 19.72
CA GLY A 652 26.21 -13.50 19.30
C GLY A 652 26.57 -13.47 17.81
N PRO A 653 27.34 -14.44 17.32
CA PRO A 653 27.43 -14.68 15.89
C PRO A 653 26.06 -15.07 15.33
N ALA A 654 25.86 -14.98 14.02
CA ALA A 654 24.55 -15.22 13.39
C ALA A 654 23.91 -16.58 13.74
N HIS A 655 24.72 -17.60 14.01
CA HIS A 655 24.25 -18.94 14.37
C HIS A 655 23.97 -19.13 15.88
N ASP A 656 24.32 -18.18 16.74
CA ASP A 656 24.17 -18.29 18.21
C ASP A 656 23.77 -16.96 18.90
N ALA A 657 22.88 -16.20 18.26
CA ALA A 657 22.30 -14.98 18.82
C ALA A 657 21.19 -15.23 19.89
N GLY A 658 20.82 -16.49 20.14
CA GLY A 658 19.73 -16.89 21.04
C GLY A 658 18.34 -16.91 20.37
N ASP A 659 17.41 -17.68 20.95
CA ASP A 659 16.04 -17.77 20.42
C ASP A 659 15.19 -16.56 20.83
N TRP A 660 15.01 -15.66 19.86
CA TRP A 660 14.18 -14.47 19.98
C TRP A 660 12.76 -14.74 20.49
N GLU A 661 12.09 -15.78 19.98
CA GLU A 661 10.68 -16.03 20.30
C GLU A 661 10.53 -16.52 21.74
N VAL A 662 11.46 -17.37 22.21
CA VAL A 662 11.49 -17.82 23.60
C VAL A 662 11.68 -16.65 24.55
N VAL A 663 12.70 -15.82 24.31
CA VAL A 663 13.03 -14.70 25.22
C VAL A 663 11.92 -13.64 25.20
N LYS A 664 11.31 -13.37 24.04
CA LYS A 664 10.15 -12.48 23.91
C LYS A 664 8.94 -12.97 24.69
N ASN A 665 8.68 -14.28 24.71
CA ASN A 665 7.57 -14.84 25.49
C ASN A 665 7.81 -14.73 27.00
N LEU A 666 9.03 -14.99 27.46
CA LEU A 666 9.41 -14.80 28.87
C LEU A 666 9.33 -13.33 29.28
N PHE A 667 9.73 -12.41 28.39
CA PHE A 667 9.60 -10.97 28.62
C PHE A 667 8.16 -10.51 28.74
N ALA A 668 7.21 -11.17 28.06
CA ALA A 668 5.80 -10.82 28.18
C ALA A 668 5.18 -11.18 29.55
N ALA A 669 5.84 -12.02 30.36
CA ALA A 669 5.35 -12.43 31.67
C ALA A 669 5.54 -11.32 32.74
N ASP A 670 4.54 -11.19 33.62
CA ASP A 670 4.58 -10.25 34.75
C ASP A 670 5.48 -10.70 35.90
N GLN A 671 5.76 -12.00 35.99
CA GLN A 671 6.75 -12.61 36.87
C GLN A 671 7.32 -13.88 36.22
N LEU A 672 8.61 -14.11 36.42
CA LEU A 672 9.27 -15.34 36.01
C LEU A 672 9.29 -16.36 37.14
N ARG A 673 9.19 -17.64 36.79
CA ARG A 673 9.53 -18.73 37.72
C ARG A 673 11.05 -18.85 37.88
N ASP A 674 11.51 -19.46 38.98
CA ASP A 674 12.94 -19.64 39.26
C ASP A 674 13.66 -20.51 38.21
N ASP A 675 12.98 -21.49 37.61
CA ASP A 675 13.50 -22.28 36.49
C ASP A 675 13.65 -21.43 35.22
N GLU A 676 12.63 -20.65 34.88
CA GLU A 676 12.64 -19.77 33.70
C GLU A 676 13.73 -18.70 33.83
N ARG A 677 13.87 -18.09 35.00
CA ARG A 677 14.91 -17.10 35.27
C ARG A 677 16.32 -17.69 35.13
N ARG A 678 16.55 -18.92 35.61
CA ARG A 678 17.83 -19.62 35.47
C ARG A 678 18.14 -19.98 34.01
N MET A 679 17.12 -20.35 33.25
CA MET A 679 17.28 -20.75 31.85
C MET A 679 17.30 -19.58 30.86
N LEU A 680 16.85 -18.38 31.26
CA LEU A 680 16.70 -17.22 30.38
C LEU A 680 17.93 -16.99 29.49
N LEU A 681 19.13 -16.86 30.09
CA LEU A 681 20.36 -16.55 29.36
C LEU A 681 20.91 -17.70 28.50
N SER A 682 20.36 -18.91 28.64
CA SER A 682 20.64 -19.98 27.68
C SER A 682 19.99 -19.71 26.32
N GLY A 683 18.97 -18.85 26.27
CA GLY A 683 18.22 -18.53 25.06
C GLY A 683 17.43 -19.72 24.51
N LYS A 684 17.02 -20.67 25.38
CA LYS A 684 16.29 -21.90 25.02
C LYS A 684 15.10 -22.09 25.95
N ALA A 685 14.04 -22.76 25.49
CA ALA A 685 12.84 -23.04 26.29
C ALA A 685 13.16 -23.99 27.46
N ALA A 686 12.59 -23.74 28.64
CA ALA A 686 12.82 -24.53 29.85
C ALA A 686 12.13 -25.91 29.81
N ASP A 687 11.09 -26.08 29.01
CA ASP A 687 10.25 -27.28 28.90
C ASP A 687 10.54 -28.14 27.65
N GLY A 688 11.43 -27.70 26.76
CA GLY A 688 11.76 -28.41 25.53
C GLY A 688 10.63 -28.49 24.50
N LEU A 689 9.48 -27.83 24.74
CA LEU A 689 8.35 -27.81 23.81
C LEU A 689 8.55 -26.70 22.77
N ALA A 690 8.49 -27.07 21.49
CA ALA A 690 8.50 -26.10 20.39
C ALA A 690 7.29 -25.16 20.54
N GLY A 691 7.55 -23.87 20.74
CA GLY A 691 6.48 -22.86 20.84
C GLY A 691 5.56 -22.82 19.62
N ALA A 692 4.48 -22.05 19.70
CA ALA A 692 3.48 -21.94 18.64
C ALA A 692 4.04 -21.46 17.27
N GLY A 693 5.29 -20.97 17.24
CA GLY A 693 5.98 -20.44 16.06
C GLY A 693 5.49 -19.04 15.68
N PRO A 694 6.08 -18.42 14.64
CA PRO A 694 5.69 -17.08 14.18
C PRO A 694 4.18 -16.99 13.90
N ILE A 695 3.55 -15.88 14.28
CA ILE A 695 2.10 -15.70 14.08
C ILE A 695 1.80 -15.63 12.58
N VAL A 696 0.94 -16.55 12.12
CA VAL A 696 0.45 -16.57 10.74
C VAL A 696 -0.92 -15.89 10.66
N CYS A 697 -1.81 -16.14 11.63
CA CYS A 697 -3.11 -15.47 11.69
C CYS A 697 -3.09 -14.38 12.76
N ALA A 698 -2.90 -13.12 12.36
CA ALA A 698 -2.99 -12.00 13.26
C ALA A 698 -4.34 -11.99 13.99
N CYS A 699 -5.50 -12.01 13.29
CA CYS A 699 -6.85 -11.90 13.86
C CYS A 699 -7.22 -12.85 15.01
N PHE A 700 -6.58 -14.01 15.11
CA PHE A 700 -6.81 -14.95 16.22
C PHE A 700 -5.53 -15.37 16.96
N GLY A 701 -4.37 -14.81 16.59
CA GLY A 701 -3.09 -15.09 17.27
C GLY A 701 -2.56 -16.51 17.02
N VAL A 702 -2.84 -17.09 15.85
CA VAL A 702 -2.47 -18.48 15.56
C VAL A 702 -1.08 -18.54 14.92
N GLY A 703 -0.17 -19.32 15.52
CA GLY A 703 1.22 -19.49 15.08
C GLY A 703 1.44 -20.60 14.05
N ARG A 704 2.54 -20.49 13.30
CA ARG A 704 2.93 -21.42 12.22
C ARG A 704 3.03 -22.87 12.69
N THR A 705 3.67 -23.14 13.83
CA THR A 705 3.82 -24.50 14.38
C THR A 705 2.46 -25.11 14.71
N THR A 706 1.56 -24.32 15.29
CA THR A 706 0.18 -24.76 15.59
C THR A 706 -0.57 -25.15 14.32
N ILE A 707 -0.39 -24.37 13.25
CA ILE A 707 -0.97 -24.66 11.93
C ILE A 707 -0.36 -25.93 11.34
N CYS A 708 0.97 -26.05 11.32
CA CYS A 708 1.65 -27.25 10.82
C CYS A 708 1.20 -28.52 11.58
N ASN A 709 1.03 -28.44 12.90
CA ASN A 709 0.51 -29.54 13.71
C ASN A 709 -0.94 -29.90 13.34
N ALA A 710 -1.79 -28.89 13.07
CA ALA A 710 -3.15 -29.14 12.60
C ALA A 710 -3.18 -29.78 11.21
N VAL A 711 -2.29 -29.37 10.31
CA VAL A 711 -2.10 -30.00 8.98
C VAL A 711 -1.63 -31.44 9.12
N ALA A 712 -0.61 -31.69 9.95
CA ALA A 712 -0.13 -33.04 10.24
C ALA A 712 -1.22 -33.94 10.88
N ALA A 713 -2.16 -33.33 11.61
CA ALA A 713 -3.34 -33.99 12.15
C ALA A 713 -4.53 -34.06 11.16
N GLY A 714 -4.29 -33.87 9.86
CA GLY A 714 -5.26 -34.07 8.78
C GLY A 714 -6.17 -32.89 8.47
N ALA A 715 -5.82 -31.65 8.82
CA ALA A 715 -6.50 -30.45 8.31
C ALA A 715 -5.84 -30.00 6.99
N ASN A 716 -6.29 -30.58 5.88
CA ASN A 716 -5.64 -30.44 4.56
C ASN A 716 -6.21 -29.30 3.72
N THR A 717 -7.18 -28.55 4.25
CA THR A 717 -7.73 -27.35 3.62
C THR A 717 -7.72 -26.16 4.57
N ALA A 718 -7.66 -24.94 4.01
CA ALA A 718 -7.75 -23.72 4.82
C ALA A 718 -9.08 -23.64 5.60
N ALA A 719 -10.17 -24.22 5.06
CA ALA A 719 -11.46 -24.29 5.74
C ALA A 719 -11.40 -25.22 6.97
N GLU A 720 -10.75 -26.38 6.88
CA GLU A 720 -10.56 -27.30 8.01
C GLU A 720 -9.64 -26.69 9.08
N ILE A 721 -8.57 -26.00 8.68
CA ILE A 721 -7.73 -25.23 9.61
C ILE A 721 -8.57 -24.14 10.28
N GLY A 722 -9.41 -23.44 9.53
CA GLY A 722 -10.33 -22.42 10.05
C GLY A 722 -11.35 -22.98 11.04
N ALA A 723 -11.89 -24.17 10.81
CA ALA A 723 -12.80 -24.83 11.73
C ALA A 723 -12.12 -25.21 13.06
N ARG A 724 -10.85 -25.65 13.02
CA ARG A 724 -10.09 -26.06 14.22
C ARG A 724 -9.49 -24.89 14.99
N LEU A 725 -8.89 -23.93 14.28
CA LEU A 725 -8.05 -22.88 14.86
C LEU A 725 -8.63 -21.47 14.69
N LYS A 726 -9.76 -21.30 14.00
CA LYS A 726 -10.33 -20.00 13.55
C LYS A 726 -9.45 -19.24 12.54
N ALA A 727 -8.24 -19.73 12.24
CA ALA A 727 -7.34 -19.07 11.30
C ALA A 727 -7.98 -18.97 9.90
N GLY A 728 -8.01 -17.76 9.34
CA GLY A 728 -8.57 -17.50 8.01
C GLY A 728 -10.04 -17.12 7.98
N THR A 729 -10.77 -17.11 9.11
CA THR A 729 -12.23 -16.90 9.10
C THR A 729 -12.71 -15.46 9.35
N ASN A 730 -11.82 -14.54 9.75
CA ASN A 730 -12.17 -13.14 10.02
C ASN A 730 -11.82 -12.21 8.85
N CYS A 731 -10.58 -11.73 8.76
CA CYS A 731 -10.15 -10.84 7.66
C CYS A 731 -9.67 -11.60 6.41
N GLY A 732 -9.37 -12.90 6.54
CA GLY A 732 -8.84 -13.74 5.45
C GLY A 732 -7.39 -13.47 5.02
N SER A 733 -6.67 -12.51 5.63
CA SER A 733 -5.32 -12.11 5.18
C SER A 733 -4.27 -13.22 5.28
N CYS A 734 -4.46 -14.18 6.19
CA CYS A 734 -3.55 -15.31 6.38
C CYS A 734 -3.83 -16.50 5.44
N LEU A 735 -4.96 -16.52 4.70
CA LEU A 735 -5.33 -17.65 3.85
C LEU A 735 -4.25 -18.06 2.84
N PRO A 736 -3.55 -17.14 2.14
CA PRO A 736 -2.51 -17.55 1.20
C PRO A 736 -1.35 -18.28 1.88
N GLU A 737 -0.97 -17.83 3.09
CA GLU A 737 0.08 -18.48 3.87
C GLU A 737 -0.36 -19.84 4.39
N LEU A 738 -1.63 -20.00 4.80
CA LEU A 738 -2.19 -21.31 5.14
C LEU A 738 -2.12 -22.29 3.96
N LYS A 739 -2.53 -21.86 2.76
CA LYS A 739 -2.44 -22.68 1.54
C LYS A 739 -1.00 -23.12 1.24
N ARG A 740 -0.03 -22.22 1.42
CA ARG A 740 1.39 -22.52 1.23
C ARG A 740 1.90 -23.56 2.22
N LEU A 741 1.50 -23.45 3.49
CA LEU A 741 1.86 -24.41 4.54
C LEU A 741 1.29 -25.81 4.25
N ILE A 742 0.03 -25.87 3.80
CA ILE A 742 -0.61 -27.12 3.37
C ILE A 742 0.18 -27.73 2.20
N ALA A 743 0.43 -26.97 1.15
CA ALA A 743 1.15 -27.46 -0.03
C ALA A 743 2.58 -27.94 0.29
N GLN A 744 3.28 -27.27 1.22
CA GLN A 744 4.59 -27.71 1.70
C GLN A 744 4.53 -29.05 2.45
N ALA A 745 3.48 -29.28 3.24
CA ALA A 745 3.27 -30.53 3.95
C ALA A 745 2.95 -31.70 2.98
N ASP A 746 2.15 -31.45 1.95
CA ASP A 746 1.82 -32.46 0.92
C ASP A 746 3.08 -32.92 0.17
N VAL A 747 3.97 -32.00 -0.21
CA VAL A 747 5.25 -32.33 -0.87
C VAL A 747 6.19 -33.13 0.05
N SER A 748 6.12 -32.90 1.36
CA SER A 748 6.92 -33.62 2.36
C SER A 748 6.39 -35.03 2.67
N SER A 749 5.15 -35.34 2.25
CA SER A 749 4.49 -36.63 2.46
C SER A 749 4.66 -37.63 1.31
N VAL A 750 5.33 -37.24 0.22
CA VAL A 750 5.68 -38.15 -0.88
C VAL A 750 6.89 -39.00 -0.45
N PRO A 751 6.79 -40.34 -0.43
CA PRO A 751 7.93 -41.19 -0.09
C PRO A 751 9.10 -40.92 -1.06
N GLN A 752 10.30 -40.69 -0.50
CA GLN A 752 11.57 -40.75 -1.25
C GLN A 752 11.75 -42.15 -1.86
N GLN A 753 11.15 -42.41 -3.04
CA GLN A 753 11.41 -43.62 -3.81
C GLN A 753 11.62 -43.39 -5.31
N LEU A 754 11.75 -42.15 -5.77
CA LEU A 754 12.10 -41.82 -7.16
C LEU A 754 13.18 -40.74 -7.21
N ALA A 755 14.38 -41.06 -6.73
CA ALA A 755 15.60 -40.30 -7.00
C ALA A 755 16.78 -41.24 -7.36
N ALA A 756 16.46 -42.34 -8.05
CA ALA A 756 17.44 -43.26 -8.63
C ALA A 756 16.93 -43.79 -9.97
N ALA A 757 16.75 -42.89 -10.94
CA ALA A 757 16.81 -43.14 -12.39
C ALA A 757 16.26 -41.91 -13.14
N HIS A 758 17.14 -40.95 -13.44
CA HIS A 758 17.28 -40.24 -14.73
C HIS A 758 18.22 -39.04 -14.57
#